data_AF-A0A800DQH9-F1
#
_entry.id   AF-A0A800DQH9-F1
#
_cell.length_a   1.000
_cell.length_b   1.000
_cell.length_c   1.000
_cell.angle_alpha   90.00
_cell.angle_beta   90.00
_cell.angle_gamma   90.00
#
_symmetry.space_group_name_H-M   'P 1'
#
loop_
_entity.id
_entity.type
_entity.pdbx_description
1 polymer ?
#
loop_
_entity_poly.entity_id
_entity_poly.type
_entity_poly.pdbx_seq_one_letter_code
_entity_poly.pdbx_strand_id
1 'polypeptide(L)'
;PGRFRQNLLGKRVDYSGRSVIVVGPELQLHECGLPKRMALELFKPFIIHKLQEKGYAQTIKSAKKMAEKVTPDVWEVLEEVIAEHPVLLNRAPTLHRLGIQAFQPILIEGKAIQINPLVCKAFNADFDGDAMAVHVPLATEAKIEAKLLLSSARNLLKPAHGGPVAVPDLDLVLGCGYLTKEKPNGAFRAPVFSNSAEVLYAYDCKAVSVHTPVDVRINGHTIRTTVGRVIFSQILPEGLTFVDEASGLEIPLYNKELKARDLVQLVALSFDKCGNRRTVQFLDELKNLGFHYATLAGISIAVTDLISPPDKEQLIETATSEVEEIEAGYKAGDMTPGERYNKVVSVWSNLTQQVQDSLFEALAKGREDEIEGFNPVHIMADSGARSKPEAIRQIAGMRGLMTKPSGEIIERPIFASFCEGLTVLEYFISTHGARKGLADTAIKTASSGYLTRKLVDVAQDVIITEEDCGTINGITKTSLLEEEIPFSEKIVGRVAARDVTHSIIHPSGEVSTEILCQSGELISKDIAQKIEDVGIPEVKIRSVLTCETPHGVCRKCYGTDLSTGKLVDIGEAIGIIAAQSIGEPGTQLTMRTFHTGGVVSSAFEQSEIIARHSGKVRYHNIETTIKRENVEHPDEGGSKAKIVVLSRNSQLSLHDENDYEIEHHKVPIGAILSVEDGALVEKDQVLLEWDPHHVPILTQVSGTVKFEDIIDNVTAREDIDESTGQRAWVIIEYKGEDYLARIEVHCEDGRVVPYQMPTGAHLVVSNGDVVSTGDILARIPREILKAKDIVTGLPRVTELFEARKPKENALIAEIDGEVNFEGTSRGMRIIKIKNSTTSMESGPYRVPLGKHIIVQEGDRVTAGEPLTDGPIDPNDILRIKGENEVQSYLVSEVQKVYQAQKERINDKHIEVIVRQMMRKVRITASGDTEFLEGDEVNKVIFHTENERIINSGGEPAKAEPILQGISKAALTTESFISAASFQQTTNVLTKAAVSGKCDNLKGLKENVI
;
A
#
# COMPACT_ATOMS: atom_id res chain seq x y z
N PRO A 1 -12.87 -35.68 0.22
CA PRO A 1 -12.55 -34.56 1.14
C PRO A 1 -12.23 -35.13 2.54
N GLY A 2 -11.23 -34.57 3.25
CA GLY A 2 -10.63 -35.21 4.44
C GLY A 2 -11.14 -34.70 5.79
N ARG A 3 -11.06 -35.55 6.83
CA ARG A 3 -11.56 -35.26 8.20
C ARG A 3 -11.01 -33.98 8.83
N PHE A 4 -9.70 -33.72 8.69
CA PHE A 4 -9.05 -32.52 9.24
C PHE A 4 -9.75 -31.22 8.83
N ARG A 5 -10.17 -31.10 7.57
CA ARG A 5 -10.70 -29.84 7.04
C ARG A 5 -12.22 -29.69 7.19
N GLN A 6 -12.98 -30.75 6.93
CA GLN A 6 -14.45 -30.67 6.89
C GLN A 6 -15.14 -30.95 8.23
N ASN A 7 -14.46 -31.61 9.16
CA ASN A 7 -15.08 -32.10 10.39
C ASN A 7 -14.36 -31.67 11.66
N LEU A 8 -13.07 -31.36 11.62
CA LEU A 8 -12.28 -30.96 12.80
C LEU A 8 -12.16 -29.44 12.89
N LEU A 9 -11.68 -28.80 11.82
CA LEU A 9 -11.53 -27.35 11.76
C LEU A 9 -12.83 -26.63 11.37
N GLY A 10 -13.53 -27.12 10.35
CA GLY A 10 -14.90 -26.70 10.03
C GLY A 10 -15.90 -27.66 10.66
N LYS A 11 -16.87 -27.15 11.43
CA LYS A 11 -17.93 -27.94 12.08
C LYS A 11 -19.28 -27.26 11.90
N ARG A 12 -20.36 -28.05 11.83
CA ARG A 12 -21.72 -27.51 12.00
C ARG A 12 -21.93 -27.27 13.49
N VAL A 13 -22.51 -26.13 13.83
CA VAL A 13 -22.67 -25.68 15.21
C VAL A 13 -24.16 -25.46 15.48
N ASP A 14 -24.66 -26.04 16.57
CA ASP A 14 -26.01 -25.77 17.07
C ASP A 14 -26.10 -24.34 17.65
N TYR A 15 -27.30 -23.87 17.98
CA TYR A 15 -27.51 -22.49 18.48
C TYR A 15 -27.00 -21.42 17.50
N SER A 16 -27.18 -21.69 16.21
CA SER A 16 -26.83 -20.77 15.13
C SER A 16 -27.98 -20.57 14.16
N GLY A 17 -28.01 -19.40 13.51
CA GLY A 17 -29.00 -19.03 12.51
C GLY A 17 -28.37 -18.18 11.40
N ARG A 18 -29.07 -18.00 10.28
CA ARG A 18 -28.66 -17.09 9.21
C ARG A 18 -29.87 -16.37 8.65
N SER A 19 -29.72 -15.08 8.38
CA SER A 19 -30.69 -14.31 7.61
C SER A 19 -30.01 -13.21 6.80
N VAL A 20 -30.78 -12.63 5.87
CA VAL A 20 -30.39 -11.42 5.13
C VAL A 20 -30.26 -10.25 6.10
N ILE A 21 -29.28 -9.39 5.85
CA ILE A 21 -29.06 -8.17 6.63
C ILE A 21 -29.79 -6.97 6.03
N VAL A 22 -30.22 -6.06 6.90
CA VAL A 22 -30.81 -4.77 6.56
C VAL A 22 -30.21 -3.69 7.46
N VAL A 23 -30.28 -2.43 7.03
CA VAL A 23 -29.76 -1.31 7.81
C VAL A 23 -30.62 -1.06 9.05
N GLY A 24 -29.99 -0.90 10.21
CA GLY A 24 -30.62 -0.46 11.46
C GLY A 24 -30.00 0.86 11.93
N PRO A 25 -30.42 2.01 11.38
CA PRO A 25 -29.78 3.30 11.68
C PRO A 25 -30.01 3.77 13.12
N GLU A 26 -31.11 3.36 13.74
CA GLU A 26 -31.46 3.69 15.13
C GLU A 26 -30.66 2.88 16.17
N LEU A 27 -30.07 1.74 15.78
CA LEU A 27 -29.31 0.88 16.67
C LEU A 27 -28.03 1.57 17.13
N GLN A 28 -27.66 1.45 18.41
CA GLN A 28 -26.37 1.87 18.90
C GLN A 28 -25.24 0.98 18.36
N LEU A 29 -23.99 1.42 18.44
CA LEU A 29 -22.87 0.69 17.83
C LEU A 29 -22.71 -0.75 18.34
N HIS A 30 -23.08 -1.00 19.61
CA HIS A 30 -22.97 -2.30 20.26
C HIS A 30 -24.23 -3.18 20.11
N GLU A 31 -25.26 -2.71 19.43
CA GLU A 31 -26.55 -3.38 19.31
C GLU A 31 -26.74 -4.00 17.93
N CYS A 32 -27.53 -5.08 17.86
CA CYS A 32 -28.01 -5.65 16.60
C CYS A 32 -29.50 -5.99 16.71
N GLY A 33 -30.26 -5.83 15.63
CA GLY A 33 -31.67 -6.22 15.61
C GLY A 33 -31.82 -7.69 15.23
N LEU A 34 -32.39 -8.50 16.12
CA LEU A 34 -32.64 -9.92 15.93
C LEU A 34 -34.15 -10.18 15.75
N PRO A 35 -34.57 -10.83 14.65
CA PRO A 35 -35.98 -11.16 14.44
C PRO A 35 -36.56 -12.01 15.57
N LYS A 36 -37.72 -11.60 16.08
CA LYS A 36 -38.45 -12.30 17.16
C LYS A 36 -38.54 -13.82 17.00
N ARG A 37 -38.86 -14.31 15.80
CA ARG A 37 -38.95 -15.75 15.51
C ARG A 37 -37.60 -16.46 15.55
N MET A 38 -36.54 -15.78 15.10
CA MET A 38 -35.19 -16.32 15.14
C MET A 38 -34.70 -16.38 16.59
N ALA A 39 -34.91 -15.31 17.35
CA ALA A 39 -34.55 -15.25 18.77
C ALA A 39 -35.27 -16.35 19.58
N LEU A 40 -36.58 -16.54 19.35
CA LEU A 40 -37.35 -17.59 20.02
C LEU A 40 -36.73 -18.99 19.84
N GLU A 41 -36.26 -19.33 18.64
CA GLU A 41 -35.68 -20.65 18.37
C GLU A 41 -34.25 -20.76 18.91
N LEU A 42 -33.43 -19.71 18.79
CA LEU A 42 -32.06 -19.69 19.30
C LEU A 42 -32.00 -19.78 20.84
N PHE A 43 -32.91 -19.10 21.53
CA PHE A 43 -32.93 -19.02 23.00
C PHE A 43 -33.90 -20.01 23.65
N LYS A 44 -34.51 -20.91 22.88
CA LYS A 44 -35.57 -21.82 23.33
C LYS A 44 -35.30 -22.55 24.65
N PRO A 45 -34.10 -23.12 24.90
CA PRO A 45 -33.84 -23.81 26.17
C PRO A 45 -33.83 -22.86 27.38
N PHE A 46 -33.32 -21.64 27.20
CA PHE A 46 -33.29 -20.60 28.23
C PHE A 46 -34.69 -20.10 28.58
N ILE A 47 -35.53 -19.91 27.57
CA ILE A 47 -36.93 -19.53 27.74
C ILE A 47 -37.67 -20.60 28.55
N ILE A 48 -37.50 -21.88 28.20
CA ILE A 48 -38.15 -23.00 28.90
C ILE A 48 -37.73 -23.04 30.37
N HIS A 49 -36.45 -22.82 30.67
CA HIS A 49 -35.94 -22.77 32.03
C HIS A 49 -36.51 -21.59 32.82
N LYS A 50 -36.50 -20.39 32.23
CA LYS A 50 -36.96 -19.16 32.88
C LYS A 50 -38.48 -19.14 33.11
N LEU A 51 -39.27 -19.72 32.20
CA LEU A 51 -40.72 -19.93 32.38
C LEU A 51 -41.02 -20.83 33.59
N GLN A 52 -40.17 -21.83 33.84
CA GLN A 52 -40.30 -22.69 35.00
C GLN A 52 -39.86 -21.98 36.28
N GLU A 53 -38.76 -21.24 36.23
CA GLU A 53 -38.23 -20.45 37.35
C GLU A 53 -39.25 -19.40 37.85
N LYS A 54 -39.90 -18.68 36.93
CA LYS A 54 -40.94 -17.70 37.25
C LYS A 54 -42.29 -18.31 37.64
N GLY A 55 -42.46 -19.64 37.52
CA GLY A 55 -43.70 -20.32 37.86
C GLY A 55 -44.82 -20.21 36.82
N TYR A 56 -44.58 -19.62 35.65
CA TYR A 56 -45.54 -19.62 34.54
C TYR A 56 -45.88 -21.04 34.07
N ALA A 57 -44.90 -21.95 34.13
CA ALA A 57 -45.07 -23.35 33.80
C ALA A 57 -44.58 -24.28 34.92
N GLN A 58 -45.42 -25.22 35.36
CA GLN A 58 -45.04 -26.18 36.41
C GLN A 58 -44.11 -27.30 35.93
N THR A 59 -44.07 -27.59 34.63
CA THR A 59 -43.24 -28.67 34.06
C THR A 59 -42.57 -28.23 32.75
N ILE A 60 -41.41 -28.81 32.45
CA ILE A 60 -40.67 -28.58 31.19
C ILE A 60 -41.55 -28.86 29.96
N LYS A 61 -42.41 -29.88 30.01
CA LYS A 61 -43.35 -30.19 28.91
C LYS A 61 -44.38 -29.08 28.71
N SER A 62 -44.92 -28.52 29.81
CA SER A 62 -45.85 -27.40 29.75
C SER A 62 -45.16 -26.13 29.24
N ALA A 63 -43.95 -25.82 29.74
CA ALA A 63 -43.13 -24.70 29.28
C ALA A 63 -42.78 -24.80 27.78
N LYS A 64 -42.38 -26.00 27.31
CA LYS A 64 -42.11 -26.26 25.90
C LYS A 64 -43.36 -26.02 25.03
N LYS A 65 -44.53 -26.46 25.50
CA LYS A 65 -45.81 -26.23 24.80
C LYS A 65 -46.19 -24.75 24.77
N MET A 66 -45.88 -23.98 25.81
CA MET A 66 -46.07 -22.53 25.83
C MET A 66 -45.14 -21.83 24.84
N ALA A 67 -43.85 -22.20 24.83
CA ALA A 67 -42.87 -21.66 23.89
C ALA A 67 -43.24 -21.97 22.43
N GLU A 68 -43.71 -23.18 22.13
CA GLU A 68 -44.17 -23.57 20.78
C GLU A 68 -45.46 -22.86 20.36
N LYS A 69 -46.37 -22.59 21.30
CA LYS A 69 -47.60 -21.82 21.05
C LYS A 69 -47.40 -20.31 21.04
N VAL A 70 -46.22 -19.83 21.46
CA VAL A 70 -45.87 -18.42 21.55
C VAL A 70 -46.89 -17.64 22.38
N THR A 71 -47.12 -18.08 23.62
CA THR A 71 -48.00 -17.34 24.55
C THR A 71 -47.41 -15.97 24.87
N PRO A 72 -48.24 -14.96 25.23
CA PRO A 72 -47.74 -13.60 25.54
C PRO A 72 -46.61 -13.57 26.58
N ASP A 73 -46.68 -14.44 27.59
CA ASP A 73 -45.69 -14.56 28.67
C ASP A 73 -44.29 -14.94 28.16
N VAL A 74 -44.21 -15.59 27.00
CA VAL A 74 -42.94 -15.98 26.37
C VAL A 74 -42.14 -14.75 25.92
N TRP A 75 -42.82 -13.67 25.50
CA TRP A 75 -42.13 -12.47 25.02
C TRP A 75 -41.45 -11.71 26.14
N GLU A 76 -42.12 -11.57 27.29
CA GLU A 76 -41.53 -10.96 28.49
C GLU A 76 -40.30 -11.74 28.96
N VAL A 77 -40.40 -13.07 28.99
CA VAL A 77 -39.28 -13.94 29.36
C VAL A 77 -38.15 -13.87 28.33
N LEU A 78 -38.47 -13.81 27.03
CA LEU A 78 -37.47 -13.73 25.97
C LEU A 78 -36.66 -12.44 26.06
N GLU A 79 -37.31 -11.31 26.32
CA GLU A 79 -36.65 -10.00 26.44
C GLU A 79 -35.66 -9.99 27.62
N GLU A 80 -36.05 -10.55 28.77
CA GLU A 80 -35.15 -10.70 29.93
C GLU A 80 -33.96 -11.61 29.63
N VAL A 81 -34.20 -12.76 28.99
CA VAL A 81 -33.12 -13.70 28.61
C VAL A 81 -32.12 -13.02 27.66
N ILE A 82 -32.62 -12.26 26.68
CA ILE A 82 -31.79 -11.58 25.69
C ILE A 82 -30.94 -10.47 26.32
N ALA A 83 -31.48 -9.71 27.28
CA ALA A 83 -30.76 -8.62 27.94
C ALA A 83 -29.42 -9.07 28.56
N GLU A 84 -29.33 -10.32 29.02
CA GLU A 84 -28.10 -10.86 29.61
C GLU A 84 -27.12 -11.49 28.58
N HIS A 85 -27.59 -11.82 27.38
CA HIS A 85 -26.87 -12.64 26.41
C HIS A 85 -26.40 -11.85 25.18
N PRO A 86 -25.07 -11.67 25.01
CA PRO A 86 -24.54 -11.17 23.73
C PRO A 86 -24.72 -12.24 22.64
N VAL A 87 -24.74 -11.82 21.38
CA VAL A 87 -24.71 -12.71 20.21
C VAL A 87 -23.53 -12.37 19.32
N LEU A 88 -22.98 -13.37 18.64
CA LEU A 88 -21.93 -13.18 17.66
C LEU A 88 -22.53 -13.12 16.26
N LEU A 89 -22.27 -12.03 15.54
CA LEU A 89 -22.55 -11.94 14.11
C LEU A 89 -21.29 -12.27 13.32
N ASN A 90 -21.48 -13.06 12.26
CA ASN A 90 -20.41 -13.49 11.38
C ASN A 90 -20.83 -13.30 9.91
N ARG A 91 -19.96 -12.65 9.13
CA ARG A 91 -20.07 -12.63 7.67
C ARG A 91 -19.01 -13.53 7.05
N ALA A 92 -19.46 -14.50 6.26
CA ALA A 92 -18.58 -15.41 5.53
C ALA A 92 -18.34 -14.90 4.09
N PRO A 93 -17.12 -15.01 3.55
CA PRO A 93 -15.90 -15.56 4.16
C PRO A 93 -15.22 -14.58 5.13
N THR A 94 -14.79 -15.07 6.29
CA THR A 94 -14.10 -14.28 7.33
C THR A 94 -12.61 -14.17 6.99
N LEU A 95 -12.20 -13.07 6.35
CA LEU A 95 -10.80 -12.83 5.96
C LEU A 95 -9.94 -12.23 7.09
N HIS A 96 -10.58 -11.58 8.05
CA HIS A 96 -9.94 -10.91 9.19
C HIS A 96 -10.84 -10.95 10.42
N ARG A 97 -10.27 -10.72 11.60
CA ARG A 97 -10.98 -10.84 12.90
C ARG A 97 -12.27 -10.05 13.00
N LEU A 98 -12.36 -8.86 12.39
CA LEU A 98 -13.55 -8.00 12.48
C LEU A 98 -14.76 -8.53 11.69
N GLY A 99 -14.59 -9.59 10.88
CA GLY A 99 -15.69 -10.30 10.25
C GLY A 99 -16.54 -11.13 11.24
N ILE A 100 -16.11 -11.21 12.52
CA ILE A 100 -16.90 -11.74 13.63
C ILE A 100 -16.88 -10.73 14.77
N GLN A 101 -18.05 -10.25 15.21
CA GLN A 101 -18.18 -9.33 16.33
C GLN A 101 -19.36 -9.70 17.23
N ALA A 102 -19.28 -9.30 18.49
CA ALA A 102 -20.33 -9.46 19.48
C ALA A 102 -21.22 -8.23 19.58
N PHE A 103 -22.53 -8.46 19.66
CA PHE A 103 -23.56 -7.44 19.79
C PHE A 103 -24.56 -7.82 20.87
N GLN A 104 -25.22 -6.81 21.42
CA GLN A 104 -26.40 -6.96 22.25
C GLN A 104 -27.64 -7.07 21.34
N PRO A 105 -28.47 -8.14 21.44
CA PRO A 105 -29.64 -8.27 20.58
C PRO A 105 -30.78 -7.37 21.05
N ILE A 106 -31.44 -6.71 20.10
CA ILE A 106 -32.73 -6.04 20.26
C ILE A 106 -33.77 -6.82 19.46
N LEU A 107 -34.92 -7.10 20.07
CA LEU A 107 -36.00 -7.81 19.39
C LEU A 107 -36.66 -6.90 18.36
N ILE A 108 -36.65 -7.34 17.10
CA ILE A 108 -37.31 -6.63 15.99
C ILE A 108 -38.39 -7.48 15.33
N GLU A 109 -39.34 -6.80 14.70
CA GLU A 109 -40.31 -7.44 13.82
C GLU A 109 -39.69 -7.83 12.47
N GLY A 110 -40.29 -8.81 11.79
CA GLY A 110 -39.84 -9.28 10.48
C GLY A 110 -38.93 -10.52 10.54
N LYS A 111 -38.07 -10.68 9.53
CA LYS A 111 -37.22 -11.86 9.33
C LYS A 111 -35.75 -11.55 9.04
N ALA A 112 -35.40 -10.29 8.78
CA ALA A 112 -34.05 -9.87 8.43
C ALA A 112 -33.30 -9.36 9.67
N ILE A 113 -32.00 -9.57 9.74
CA ILE A 113 -31.15 -9.08 10.83
C ILE A 113 -30.85 -7.61 10.57
N GLN A 114 -31.00 -6.74 11.57
CA GLN A 114 -30.58 -5.34 11.45
C GLN A 114 -29.18 -5.15 12.04
N ILE A 115 -28.34 -4.42 11.32
CA ILE A 115 -27.00 -4.05 11.78
C ILE A 115 -26.79 -2.54 11.72
N ASN A 116 -25.97 -2.02 12.62
CA ASN A 116 -25.57 -0.62 12.60
C ASN A 116 -24.73 -0.32 11.33
N PRO A 117 -24.97 0.80 10.64
CA PRO A 117 -24.24 1.13 9.40
C PRO A 117 -22.72 1.29 9.60
N LEU A 118 -22.26 1.75 10.77
CA LEU A 118 -20.83 1.95 11.05
C LEU A 118 -20.01 0.65 11.13
N VAL A 119 -20.66 -0.50 11.37
CA VAL A 119 -19.98 -1.80 11.37
C VAL A 119 -19.92 -2.45 9.97
N CYS A 120 -20.64 -1.92 8.98
CA CYS A 120 -20.71 -2.52 7.65
C CYS A 120 -19.33 -2.59 6.98
N LYS A 121 -18.50 -1.54 7.13
CA LYS A 121 -17.13 -1.53 6.64
C LYS A 121 -16.25 -2.60 7.31
N ALA A 122 -16.47 -2.86 8.60
CA ALA A 122 -15.76 -3.91 9.33
C ALA A 122 -16.15 -5.32 8.85
N PHE A 123 -17.41 -5.53 8.48
CA PHE A 123 -17.84 -6.78 7.86
C PHE A 123 -17.59 -6.84 6.34
N ASN A 124 -17.19 -5.72 5.73
CA ASN A 124 -17.19 -5.51 4.29
C ASN A 124 -18.58 -5.78 3.65
N ALA A 125 -19.65 -5.53 4.40
CA ALA A 125 -21.02 -5.92 4.08
C ALA A 125 -21.79 -4.82 3.34
N ASP A 126 -22.67 -5.25 2.45
CA ASP A 126 -23.62 -4.44 1.69
C ASP A 126 -25.06 -4.94 1.87
N PHE A 127 -26.03 -4.12 1.45
CA PHE A 127 -27.46 -4.39 1.65
C PHE A 127 -28.17 -4.81 0.36
N ASP A 128 -27.52 -5.62 -0.48
CA ASP A 128 -28.03 -6.06 -1.79
C ASP A 128 -28.59 -7.51 -1.79
N GLY A 129 -28.64 -8.15 -0.62
CA GLY A 129 -29.05 -9.55 -0.44
C GLY A 129 -28.09 -10.37 0.41
N ASP A 130 -27.01 -9.75 0.85
CA ASP A 130 -26.01 -10.29 1.76
C ASP A 130 -26.61 -10.88 3.05
N ALA A 131 -26.00 -11.94 3.57
CA ALA A 131 -26.52 -12.69 4.70
C ALA A 131 -25.46 -12.92 5.77
N MET A 132 -25.84 -12.72 7.03
CA MET A 132 -24.97 -12.96 8.19
C MET A 132 -25.48 -14.14 9.02
N ALA A 133 -24.53 -14.86 9.61
CA ALA A 133 -24.80 -15.90 10.60
C ALA A 133 -24.78 -15.31 12.01
N VAL A 134 -25.67 -15.81 12.86
CA VAL A 134 -25.77 -15.48 14.29
C VAL A 134 -25.37 -16.72 15.08
N HIS A 135 -24.56 -16.56 16.11
CA HIS A 135 -24.21 -17.61 17.07
C HIS A 135 -24.46 -17.13 18.50
N VAL A 136 -24.97 -18.00 19.37
CA VAL A 136 -25.24 -17.67 20.78
C VAL A 136 -24.17 -18.30 21.70
N PRO A 137 -23.34 -17.49 22.38
CA PRO A 137 -22.45 -17.96 23.43
C PRO A 137 -23.24 -18.51 24.64
N LEU A 138 -22.99 -19.77 25.00
CA LEU A 138 -23.75 -20.46 26.05
C LEU A 138 -23.04 -20.42 27.41
N ALA A 139 -21.74 -20.68 27.44
CA ALA A 139 -20.93 -20.68 28.66
C ALA A 139 -20.75 -19.26 29.22
N THR A 140 -20.64 -19.14 30.54
CA THR A 140 -20.48 -17.84 31.21
C THR A 140 -19.17 -17.17 30.78
N GLU A 141 -18.11 -17.95 30.67
CA GLU A 141 -16.79 -17.53 30.21
C GLU A 141 -16.88 -16.97 28.79
N ALA A 142 -17.57 -17.68 27.88
CA ALA A 142 -17.74 -17.25 26.49
C ALA A 142 -18.59 -15.96 26.36
N LYS A 143 -19.58 -15.75 27.24
CA LYS A 143 -20.35 -14.49 27.26
C LYS A 143 -19.50 -13.32 27.73
N ILE A 144 -18.66 -13.53 28.76
CA ILE A 144 -17.75 -12.51 29.27
C ILE A 144 -16.69 -12.18 28.21
N GLU A 145 -16.10 -13.20 27.59
CA GLU A 145 -15.15 -13.04 26.49
C GLU A 145 -15.75 -12.27 25.32
N ALA A 146 -16.97 -12.61 24.89
CA ALA A 146 -17.68 -11.91 23.84
C ALA A 146 -17.87 -10.42 24.16
N LYS A 147 -18.28 -10.09 25.39
CA LYS A 147 -18.48 -8.70 25.84
C LYS A 147 -17.17 -7.91 25.96
N LEU A 148 -16.09 -8.55 26.43
CA LEU A 148 -14.83 -7.87 26.71
C LEU A 148 -13.91 -7.75 25.49
N LEU A 149 -13.87 -8.77 24.63
CA LEU A 149 -12.91 -8.86 23.52
C LEU A 149 -13.57 -8.68 22.15
N LEU A 150 -14.78 -9.22 21.95
CA LEU A 150 -15.41 -9.27 20.62
C LEU A 150 -16.43 -8.16 20.36
N SER A 151 -16.79 -7.36 21.38
CA SER A 151 -17.79 -6.29 21.23
C SER A 151 -17.40 -5.30 20.12
N SER A 152 -18.34 -4.95 19.25
CA SER A 152 -18.14 -3.95 18.19
C SER A 152 -17.69 -2.59 18.75
N ALA A 153 -18.22 -2.18 19.90
CA ALA A 153 -17.87 -0.92 20.56
C ALA A 153 -16.43 -0.87 21.13
N ARG A 154 -15.71 -1.99 21.16
CA ARG A 154 -14.29 -2.04 21.56
C ARG A 154 -13.34 -2.20 20.38
N ASN A 155 -13.83 -2.71 19.26
CA ASN A 155 -13.02 -3.02 18.09
C ASN A 155 -13.18 -1.93 17.02
N LEU A 156 -12.73 -0.71 17.34
CA LEU A 156 -12.87 0.46 16.46
C LEU A 156 -11.71 0.62 15.46
N LEU A 157 -10.56 -0.01 15.69
CA LEU A 157 -9.34 0.17 14.89
C LEU A 157 -9.02 -1.05 14.02
N LYS A 158 -8.35 -0.81 12.89
CA LYS A 158 -7.85 -1.85 11.98
C LYS A 158 -6.59 -2.48 12.57
N PRO A 159 -6.52 -3.81 12.74
CA PRO A 159 -5.30 -4.47 13.21
C PRO A 159 -4.08 -4.28 12.30
N ALA A 160 -4.29 -4.00 11.00
CA ALA A 160 -3.21 -3.88 10.02
C ALA A 160 -2.32 -2.63 10.22
N HIS A 161 -2.91 -1.48 10.58
CA HIS A 161 -2.20 -0.20 10.70
C HIS A 161 -2.72 0.73 11.82
N GLY A 162 -3.77 0.34 12.54
CA GLY A 162 -4.33 1.12 13.67
C GLY A 162 -5.21 2.30 13.29
N GLY A 163 -5.57 2.44 12.01
CA GLY A 163 -6.56 3.43 11.56
C GLY A 163 -7.99 3.02 11.94
N PRO A 164 -8.93 3.96 12.10
CA PRO A 164 -10.30 3.63 12.48
C PRO A 164 -11.04 2.85 11.37
N VAL A 165 -11.79 1.82 11.77
CA VAL A 165 -12.65 1.00 10.90
C VAL A 165 -14.07 1.53 10.91
N ALA A 166 -14.57 1.85 12.10
CA ALA A 166 -15.89 2.41 12.33
C ALA A 166 -15.83 3.90 11.96
N VAL A 167 -15.88 4.17 10.66
CA VAL A 167 -15.82 5.52 10.11
C VAL A 167 -17.13 5.83 9.38
N PRO A 168 -17.61 7.08 9.43
CA PRO A 168 -18.70 7.53 8.59
C PRO A 168 -18.36 7.28 7.11
N ASP A 169 -19.33 6.78 6.35
CA ASP A 169 -19.19 6.52 4.92
C ASP A 169 -20.48 6.95 4.20
N LEU A 170 -20.41 7.15 2.89
CA LEU A 170 -21.54 7.47 2.01
C LEU A 170 -22.40 8.64 2.56
N ASP A 171 -23.68 8.38 2.83
CA ASP A 171 -24.69 9.37 3.21
C ASP A 171 -24.34 10.10 4.52
N LEU A 172 -23.60 9.46 5.43
CA LEU A 172 -23.14 10.11 6.67
C LEU A 172 -22.13 11.21 6.37
N VAL A 173 -21.19 10.94 5.46
CA VAL A 173 -20.21 11.92 4.99
C VAL A 173 -20.92 13.05 4.26
N LEU A 174 -21.89 12.70 3.39
CA LEU A 174 -22.69 13.66 2.65
C LEU A 174 -23.44 14.62 3.58
N GLY A 175 -24.10 14.09 4.62
CA GLY A 175 -24.83 14.89 5.61
C GLY A 175 -23.93 15.82 6.42
N CYS A 176 -22.76 15.33 6.86
CA CYS A 176 -21.79 16.15 7.59
C CYS A 176 -21.14 17.22 6.70
N GLY A 177 -20.79 16.86 5.46
CA GLY A 177 -20.24 17.78 4.48
C GLY A 177 -21.25 18.87 4.13
N TYR A 178 -22.50 18.50 3.85
CA TYR A 178 -23.60 19.45 3.64
C TYR A 178 -23.76 20.38 4.86
N LEU A 179 -23.87 19.83 6.07
CA LEU A 179 -24.02 20.63 7.30
C LEU A 179 -22.92 21.68 7.46
N THR A 180 -21.67 21.33 7.14
CA THR A 180 -20.51 22.21 7.35
C THR A 180 -20.13 23.11 6.17
N LYS A 181 -20.80 22.91 5.02
CA LYS A 181 -20.60 23.71 3.81
C LYS A 181 -21.07 25.14 4.01
N GLU A 182 -20.25 26.08 3.56
CA GLU A 182 -20.55 27.51 3.61
C GLU A 182 -21.20 27.96 2.30
N LYS A 183 -22.23 28.82 2.41
CA LYS A 183 -22.80 29.47 1.24
C LYS A 183 -21.96 30.72 0.92
N PRO A 184 -21.41 30.87 -0.30
CA PRO A 184 -20.71 32.09 -0.68
C PRO A 184 -21.68 33.27 -0.57
N ASN A 185 -21.35 34.22 0.31
CA ASN A 185 -22.20 35.38 0.58
C ASN A 185 -22.16 36.36 -0.60
N GLY A 186 -23.33 36.74 -1.13
CA GLY A 186 -23.47 38.01 -1.83
C GLY A 186 -23.69 39.15 -0.81
N ALA A 187 -22.99 40.29 -0.98
CA ALA A 187 -23.13 41.64 -0.38
C ALA A 187 -23.60 41.87 1.09
N PHE A 188 -23.96 40.84 1.88
CA PHE A 188 -24.52 40.96 3.22
C PHE A 188 -23.45 40.73 4.29
N ARG A 189 -23.38 41.64 5.27
CA ARG A 189 -22.57 41.49 6.47
C ARG A 189 -23.14 40.36 7.33
N ALA A 190 -22.28 39.48 7.85
CA ALA A 190 -22.78 38.38 8.68
C ALA A 190 -23.36 38.89 10.01
N PRO A 191 -24.40 38.21 10.51
CA PRO A 191 -24.90 38.43 11.86
C PRO A 191 -23.84 38.05 12.91
N VAL A 192 -23.80 38.82 13.99
CA VAL A 192 -22.89 38.63 15.12
C VAL A 192 -23.68 38.09 16.30
N PHE A 193 -23.19 37.00 16.91
CA PHE A 193 -23.80 36.34 18.05
C PHE A 193 -22.88 36.32 19.26
N SER A 194 -23.48 36.40 20.45
CA SER A 194 -22.77 36.47 21.72
C SER A 194 -22.22 35.12 22.20
N ASN A 195 -22.83 34.01 21.79
CA ASN A 195 -22.41 32.65 22.12
C ASN A 195 -23.07 31.61 21.17
N SER A 196 -22.61 30.36 21.23
CA SER A 196 -23.13 29.26 20.40
C SER A 196 -24.61 28.95 20.65
N ALA A 197 -25.13 29.13 21.87
CA ALA A 197 -26.54 28.87 22.17
C ALA A 197 -27.49 29.89 21.51
N GLU A 198 -27.05 31.14 21.35
CA GLU A 198 -27.80 32.17 20.63
C GLU A 198 -27.91 31.84 19.13
N VAL A 199 -26.86 31.27 18.54
CA VAL A 199 -26.86 30.79 17.15
C VAL A 199 -27.88 29.67 16.98
N LEU A 200 -27.89 28.70 17.89
CA LEU A 200 -28.86 27.59 17.89
C LEU A 200 -30.29 28.13 18.04
N TYR A 201 -30.52 29.07 18.95
CA TYR A 201 -31.82 29.71 19.12
C TYR A 201 -32.28 30.43 17.85
N ALA A 202 -31.38 31.15 17.18
CA ALA A 202 -31.69 31.81 15.91
C ALA A 202 -32.02 30.82 14.79
N TYR A 203 -31.33 29.67 14.76
CA TYR A 203 -31.61 28.57 13.84
C TYR A 203 -32.99 27.94 14.10
N ASP A 204 -33.31 27.64 15.36
CA ASP A 204 -34.61 27.09 15.77
C ASP A 204 -35.77 28.05 15.44
N CYS A 205 -35.53 29.36 15.57
CA CYS A 205 -36.46 30.41 15.17
C CYS A 205 -36.55 30.60 13.64
N LYS A 206 -35.77 29.85 12.85
CA LYS A 206 -35.65 29.95 11.38
C LYS A 206 -35.18 31.32 10.89
N ALA A 207 -34.47 32.07 11.73
CA ALA A 207 -33.91 33.38 11.38
C ALA A 207 -32.62 33.26 10.54
N VAL A 208 -31.88 32.16 10.70
CA VAL A 208 -30.65 31.83 9.95
C VAL A 208 -30.74 30.40 9.41
N SER A 209 -30.02 30.12 8.31
CA SER A 209 -29.91 28.77 7.73
C SER A 209 -28.58 28.12 8.10
N VAL A 210 -28.47 26.79 7.96
CA VAL A 210 -27.25 26.02 8.30
C VAL A 210 -25.98 26.53 7.59
N HIS A 211 -26.09 26.97 6.34
CA HIS A 211 -24.97 27.47 5.55
C HIS A 211 -24.70 28.97 5.72
N THR A 212 -25.51 29.68 6.53
CA THR A 212 -25.34 31.11 6.75
C THR A 212 -24.03 31.33 7.51
N PRO A 213 -23.10 32.17 6.99
CA PRO A 213 -21.90 32.51 7.73
C PRO A 213 -22.24 33.47 8.88
N VAL A 214 -21.63 33.26 10.03
CA VAL A 214 -21.92 33.93 11.31
C VAL A 214 -20.62 34.28 12.04
N ASP A 215 -20.63 35.40 12.75
CA ASP A 215 -19.53 35.78 13.64
C ASP A 215 -19.95 35.46 15.08
N VAL A 216 -19.31 34.48 15.72
CA VAL A 216 -19.71 33.99 17.05
C VAL A 216 -18.60 34.24 18.05
N ARG A 217 -18.95 34.76 19.22
CA ARG A 217 -17.99 34.90 20.32
C ARG A 217 -17.83 33.58 21.09
N ILE A 218 -16.63 32.99 21.04
CA ILE A 218 -16.25 31.77 21.76
C ILE A 218 -14.98 32.08 22.57
N ASN A 219 -14.97 31.74 23.86
CA ASN A 219 -13.86 32.01 24.78
C ASN A 219 -13.36 33.49 24.77
N GLY A 220 -14.26 34.45 24.52
CA GLY A 220 -13.96 35.88 24.47
C GLY A 220 -13.53 36.41 23.10
N HIS A 221 -13.20 35.53 22.15
CA HIS A 221 -12.77 35.87 20.79
C HIS A 221 -13.93 35.73 19.79
N THR A 222 -13.99 36.64 18.82
CA THR A 222 -14.99 36.57 17.73
C THR A 222 -14.42 35.72 16.60
N ILE A 223 -15.13 34.66 16.24
CA ILE A 223 -14.69 33.66 15.27
C ILE A 223 -15.70 33.61 14.13
N ARG A 224 -15.20 33.64 12.90
CA ARG A 224 -16.00 33.49 11.69
C ARG A 224 -16.29 32.02 11.46
N THR A 225 -17.56 31.62 11.41
CA THR A 225 -17.95 30.23 11.17
C THR A 225 -19.32 30.14 10.48
N THR A 226 -19.91 28.95 10.38
CA THR A 226 -21.29 28.74 9.89
C THR A 226 -22.17 28.17 10.99
N VAL A 227 -23.49 28.39 10.88
CA VAL A 227 -24.48 27.83 11.82
C VAL A 227 -24.32 26.30 11.91
N GLY A 228 -24.11 25.62 10.78
CA GLY A 228 -23.95 24.19 10.74
C GLY A 228 -22.66 23.67 11.40
N ARG A 229 -21.54 24.41 11.32
CA ARG A 229 -20.31 24.09 12.07
C ARG A 229 -20.50 24.25 13.58
N VAL A 230 -21.30 25.22 14.02
CA VAL A 230 -21.68 25.39 15.44
C VAL A 230 -22.55 24.22 15.92
N ILE A 231 -23.50 23.78 15.11
CA ILE A 231 -24.34 22.60 15.38
C ILE A 231 -23.48 21.34 15.48
N PHE A 232 -22.60 21.11 14.51
CA PHE A 232 -21.68 19.98 14.52
C PHE A 232 -20.78 19.99 15.76
N SER A 233 -20.36 21.17 16.22
CA SER A 233 -19.47 21.24 17.38
C SER A 233 -20.14 20.86 18.70
N GLN A 234 -21.47 20.74 18.75
CA GLN A 234 -22.18 20.25 19.94
C GLN A 234 -21.96 18.76 20.22
N ILE A 235 -21.67 17.95 19.18
CA ILE A 235 -21.46 16.51 19.32
C ILE A 235 -20.00 16.14 19.62
N LEU A 236 -19.08 17.12 19.53
CA LEU A 236 -17.66 16.86 19.74
C LEU A 236 -17.39 16.44 21.20
N PRO A 237 -16.57 15.41 21.45
CA PRO A 237 -16.15 15.03 22.79
C PRO A 237 -15.51 16.17 23.59
N GLU A 238 -15.87 16.25 24.87
CA GLU A 238 -15.18 17.12 25.82
C GLU A 238 -13.67 16.80 25.87
N GLY A 239 -12.84 17.79 25.53
CA GLY A 239 -11.38 17.68 25.49
C GLY A 239 -10.76 17.78 24.10
N LEU A 240 -11.56 17.85 23.03
CA LEU A 240 -11.06 18.18 21.70
C LEU A 240 -11.07 19.70 21.49
N THR A 241 -9.89 20.27 21.30
CA THR A 241 -9.67 21.63 20.82
C THR A 241 -8.97 21.60 19.48
N PHE A 242 -9.28 22.57 18.64
CA PHE A 242 -8.72 22.75 17.31
C PHE A 242 -8.11 24.13 17.20
N VAL A 243 -6.97 24.23 16.54
CA VAL A 243 -6.36 25.52 16.23
C VAL A 243 -7.11 26.11 15.04
N ASP A 244 -7.72 27.28 15.24
CA ASP A 244 -8.36 28.03 14.17
C ASP A 244 -7.29 28.71 13.31
N GLU A 245 -7.33 28.49 11.99
CA GLU A 245 -6.32 29.00 11.06
C GLU A 245 -6.29 30.53 10.98
N ALA A 246 -7.45 31.18 11.18
CA ALA A 246 -7.56 32.63 11.07
C ALA A 246 -7.05 33.35 12.33
N SER A 247 -7.28 32.77 13.51
CA SER A 247 -6.94 33.39 14.80
C SER A 247 -5.72 32.79 15.50
N GLY A 248 -5.28 31.59 15.10
CA GLY A 248 -4.21 30.83 15.75
C GLY A 248 -4.56 30.31 17.15
N LEU A 249 -5.84 30.39 17.55
CA LEU A 249 -6.31 30.05 18.89
C LEU A 249 -6.89 28.64 18.95
N GLU A 250 -6.65 27.95 20.08
CA GLU A 250 -7.32 26.68 20.37
C GLU A 250 -8.77 26.90 20.79
N ILE A 251 -9.70 26.39 19.98
CA ILE A 251 -11.13 26.54 20.16
C ILE A 251 -11.83 25.16 20.11
N PRO A 252 -12.90 24.93 20.87
CA PRO A 252 -13.70 23.70 20.82
C PRO A 252 -14.68 23.71 19.63
N LEU A 253 -14.22 24.15 18.46
CA LEU A 253 -15.03 24.32 17.25
C LEU A 253 -14.23 23.79 16.06
N TYR A 254 -14.82 22.88 15.30
CA TYR A 254 -14.22 22.41 14.04
C TYR A 254 -14.63 23.35 12.90
N ASN A 255 -13.74 24.27 12.53
CA ASN A 255 -14.07 25.38 11.62
C ASN A 255 -13.67 25.13 10.14
N LYS A 256 -13.89 23.92 9.63
CA LYS A 256 -13.64 23.55 8.23
C LYS A 256 -14.82 22.78 7.64
N GLU A 257 -14.93 22.77 6.31
CA GLU A 257 -15.85 21.86 5.62
C GLU A 257 -15.38 20.42 5.83
N LEU A 258 -16.28 19.55 6.28
CA LEU A 258 -15.98 18.16 6.59
C LEU A 258 -16.01 17.31 5.33
N LYS A 259 -14.85 16.80 4.93
CA LYS A 259 -14.75 15.75 3.92
C LYS A 259 -14.58 14.38 4.59
N ALA A 260 -14.67 13.31 3.80
CA ALA A 260 -14.48 11.93 4.28
C ALA A 260 -13.15 11.76 5.05
N ARG A 261 -12.06 12.37 4.56
CA ARG A 261 -10.74 12.30 5.18
C ARG A 261 -10.71 12.97 6.56
N ASP A 262 -11.35 14.12 6.68
CA ASP A 262 -11.42 14.88 7.92
C ASP A 262 -12.20 14.13 8.99
N LEU A 263 -13.32 13.50 8.62
CA LEU A 263 -14.11 12.66 9.54
C LEU A 263 -13.31 11.47 10.06
N VAL A 264 -12.53 10.81 9.19
CA VAL A 264 -11.63 9.72 9.60
C VAL A 264 -10.58 10.22 10.60
N GLN A 265 -9.99 11.39 10.33
CA GLN A 265 -9.00 12.00 11.22
C GLN A 265 -9.62 12.42 12.57
N LEU A 266 -10.84 12.97 12.57
CA LEU A 266 -11.57 13.34 13.78
C LEU A 266 -11.86 12.12 14.67
N VAL A 267 -12.27 10.99 14.07
CA VAL A 267 -12.48 9.74 14.81
C VAL A 267 -11.17 9.23 15.41
N ALA A 268 -10.06 9.29 14.66
CA ALA A 268 -8.74 8.91 15.17
C ALA A 268 -8.29 9.80 16.34
N LEU A 269 -8.43 11.12 16.21
CA LEU A 269 -8.12 12.09 17.26
C LEU A 269 -8.98 11.90 18.52
N SER A 270 -10.28 11.64 18.34
CA SER A 270 -11.19 11.29 19.44
C SER A 270 -10.71 10.03 20.16
N PHE A 271 -10.31 8.99 19.41
CA PHE A 271 -9.83 7.75 20.00
C PHE A 271 -8.56 7.98 20.82
N ASP A 272 -7.59 8.70 20.26
CA ASP A 272 -6.29 8.95 20.89
C ASP A 272 -6.39 9.85 22.14
N LYS A 273 -7.13 10.97 22.05
CA LYS A 273 -7.22 11.96 23.14
C LYS A 273 -8.32 11.66 24.16
N CYS A 274 -9.48 11.19 23.70
CA CYS A 274 -10.68 11.02 24.54
C CYS A 274 -10.95 9.56 24.94
N GLY A 275 -10.27 8.60 24.29
CA GLY A 275 -10.39 7.17 24.55
C GLY A 275 -11.62 6.52 23.92
N ASN A 276 -11.69 5.19 24.04
CA ASN A 276 -12.69 4.37 23.38
C ASN A 276 -14.15 4.73 23.74
N ARG A 277 -14.47 4.89 25.03
CA ARG A 277 -15.85 5.11 25.48
C ARG A 277 -16.47 6.38 24.90
N ARG A 278 -15.75 7.51 24.96
CA ARG A 278 -16.21 8.79 24.41
C ARG A 278 -16.30 8.76 22.89
N THR A 279 -15.37 8.06 22.24
CA THR A 279 -15.38 7.89 20.78
C THR A 279 -16.60 7.12 20.29
N VAL A 280 -17.04 6.07 21.01
CA VAL A 280 -18.29 5.36 20.67
C VAL A 280 -19.51 6.28 20.78
N GLN A 281 -19.59 7.08 21.85
CA GLN A 281 -20.68 8.05 22.02
C GLN A 281 -20.70 9.07 20.88
N PHE A 282 -19.54 9.63 20.55
CA PHE A 282 -19.37 10.53 19.43
C PHE A 282 -19.79 9.90 18.10
N LEU A 283 -19.40 8.65 17.82
CA LEU A 283 -19.78 7.95 16.60
C LEU A 283 -21.30 7.75 16.47
N ASP A 284 -21.99 7.39 17.55
CA ASP A 284 -23.44 7.23 17.54
C ASP A 284 -24.17 8.58 17.34
N GLU A 285 -23.69 9.66 17.98
CA GLU A 285 -24.22 11.01 17.77
C GLU A 285 -23.94 11.53 16.35
N LEU A 286 -22.74 11.32 15.84
CA LEU A 286 -22.32 11.66 14.49
C LEU A 286 -23.16 10.93 13.44
N LYS A 287 -23.46 9.65 13.66
CA LYS A 287 -24.35 8.86 12.82
C LYS A 287 -25.75 9.48 12.77
N ASN A 288 -26.33 9.81 13.92
CA ASN A 288 -27.67 10.40 14.00
C ASN A 288 -27.72 11.77 13.32
N LEU A 289 -26.72 12.62 13.57
CA LEU A 289 -26.58 13.95 12.98
C LEU A 289 -26.43 13.85 11.45
N GLY A 290 -25.53 12.99 10.99
CA GLY A 290 -25.24 12.77 9.57
C GLY A 290 -26.49 12.34 8.80
N PHE A 291 -27.22 11.32 9.26
CA PHE A 291 -28.45 10.88 8.58
C PHE A 291 -29.56 11.94 8.61
N HIS A 292 -29.69 12.68 9.70
CA HIS A 292 -30.68 13.75 9.81
C HIS A 292 -30.43 14.83 8.76
N TYR A 293 -29.20 15.35 8.67
CA TYR A 293 -28.85 16.40 7.72
C TYR A 293 -28.73 15.89 6.28
N ALA A 294 -28.35 14.63 6.06
CA ALA A 294 -28.42 14.02 4.73
C ALA A 294 -29.87 13.98 4.20
N THR A 295 -30.83 13.66 5.08
CA THR A 295 -32.26 13.65 4.73
C THR A 295 -32.77 15.07 4.43
N LEU A 296 -32.41 16.05 5.28
CA LEU A 296 -32.80 17.44 5.08
C LEU A 296 -32.16 18.09 3.85
N ALA A 297 -30.94 17.68 3.49
CA ALA A 297 -30.25 18.18 2.32
C ALA A 297 -31.02 17.89 1.02
N GLY A 298 -31.82 16.82 0.99
CA GLY A 298 -32.67 16.49 -0.17
C GLY A 298 -31.88 16.28 -1.46
N ILE A 299 -30.62 15.83 -1.35
CA ILE A 299 -29.72 15.68 -2.48
C ILE A 299 -30.25 14.60 -3.42
N SER A 300 -30.36 14.95 -4.70
CA SER A 300 -30.83 14.08 -5.78
C SER A 300 -29.85 14.15 -6.95
N ILE A 301 -29.89 13.17 -7.85
CA ILE A 301 -29.14 13.21 -9.11
C ILE A 301 -30.15 13.19 -10.26
N ALA A 302 -30.11 14.22 -11.10
CA ALA A 302 -30.82 14.28 -12.37
C ALA A 302 -29.82 14.38 -13.54
N VAL A 303 -30.30 14.05 -14.74
CA VAL A 303 -29.52 14.21 -15.98
C VAL A 303 -29.08 15.66 -16.16
N THR A 304 -29.87 16.63 -15.70
CA THR A 304 -29.57 18.06 -15.77
C THR A 304 -28.43 18.50 -14.84
N ASP A 305 -28.11 17.69 -13.82
CA ASP A 305 -27.04 18.02 -12.86
C ASP A 305 -25.66 17.58 -13.41
N LEU A 306 -25.65 16.75 -14.45
CA LEU A 306 -24.47 16.28 -15.16
C LEU A 306 -24.12 17.30 -16.27
N ILE A 307 -23.31 18.28 -15.90
CA ILE A 307 -22.86 19.33 -16.81
C ILE A 307 -21.68 18.79 -17.64
N SER A 308 -21.79 18.81 -18.97
CA SER A 308 -20.65 18.54 -19.84
C SER A 308 -19.70 19.74 -19.87
N PRO A 309 -18.37 19.52 -19.89
CA PRO A 309 -17.41 20.61 -19.92
C PRO A 309 -17.55 21.43 -21.22
N PRO A 310 -17.62 22.76 -21.15
CA PRO A 310 -17.87 23.60 -22.33
C PRO A 310 -16.71 23.56 -23.33
N ASP A 311 -15.47 23.42 -22.83
CA ASP A 311 -14.26 23.45 -23.65
C ASP A 311 -13.90 22.05 -24.20
N LYS A 312 -14.77 21.05 -23.99
CA LYS A 312 -14.51 19.66 -24.37
C LYS A 312 -14.18 19.50 -25.86
N GLU A 313 -14.96 20.11 -26.74
CA GLU A 313 -14.76 20.00 -28.19
C GLU A 313 -13.43 20.62 -28.61
N GLN A 314 -13.07 21.77 -28.02
CA GLN A 314 -11.80 22.44 -28.30
C GLN A 314 -10.61 21.60 -27.84
N LEU A 315 -10.67 21.01 -26.65
CA LEU A 315 -9.62 20.12 -26.13
C LEU A 315 -9.44 18.88 -27.02
N ILE A 316 -10.55 18.28 -27.49
CA ILE A 316 -10.50 17.16 -28.42
C ILE A 316 -9.85 17.58 -29.74
N GLU A 317 -10.21 18.74 -30.30
CA GLU A 317 -9.62 19.25 -31.53
C GLU A 317 -8.11 19.48 -31.40
N THR A 318 -7.65 20.12 -30.32
CA THR A 318 -6.22 20.32 -30.06
C THR A 318 -5.47 18.99 -29.97
N ALA A 319 -5.99 18.03 -29.20
CA ALA A 319 -5.38 16.71 -29.08
C ALA A 319 -5.39 15.93 -30.39
N THR A 320 -6.44 16.05 -31.22
CA THR A 320 -6.47 15.42 -32.54
C THR A 320 -5.42 16.01 -33.48
N SER A 321 -5.20 17.33 -33.45
CA SER A 321 -4.16 17.99 -34.24
C SER A 321 -2.75 17.56 -33.80
N GLU A 322 -2.49 17.46 -32.50
CA GLU A 322 -1.21 16.92 -31.99
C GLU A 322 -0.96 15.48 -32.46
N VAL A 323 -2.00 14.63 -32.48
CA VAL A 323 -1.90 13.26 -32.99
C VAL A 323 -1.64 13.25 -34.50
N GLU A 324 -2.27 14.14 -35.27
CA GLU A 324 -2.02 14.27 -36.71
C GLU A 324 -0.58 14.72 -37.00
N GLU A 325 0.00 15.61 -36.20
CA GLU A 325 1.41 16.00 -36.28
C GLU A 325 2.35 14.82 -35.98
N ILE A 326 2.03 14.03 -34.95
CA ILE A 326 2.78 12.80 -34.62
C ILE A 326 2.69 11.79 -35.77
N GLU A 327 1.51 11.62 -36.38
CA GLU A 327 1.34 10.76 -37.54
C GLU A 327 2.08 11.28 -38.78
N ALA A 328 2.15 12.61 -38.97
CA ALA A 328 2.88 13.22 -40.06
C ALA A 328 4.40 13.05 -39.88
N GLY A 329 4.93 13.27 -38.67
CA GLY A 329 6.32 13.00 -38.32
C GLY A 329 6.67 11.52 -38.47
N TYR A 330 5.75 10.62 -38.11
CA TYR A 330 5.90 9.19 -38.38
C TYR A 330 5.97 8.91 -39.89
N LYS A 331 5.08 9.48 -40.72
CA LYS A 331 5.12 9.31 -42.18
C LYS A 331 6.37 9.92 -42.83
N ALA A 332 6.93 10.98 -42.25
CA ALA A 332 8.23 11.54 -42.63
C ALA A 332 9.42 10.65 -42.18
N GLY A 333 9.15 9.76 -41.23
CA GLY A 333 10.07 8.77 -40.67
C GLY A 333 10.93 9.29 -39.52
N ASP A 334 10.56 10.40 -38.89
CA ASP A 334 11.26 10.95 -37.73
C ASP A 334 11.11 10.09 -36.46
N MET A 335 10.25 9.06 -36.51
CA MET A 335 9.84 8.24 -35.36
C MET A 335 9.66 6.78 -35.73
N THR A 336 9.84 5.90 -34.74
CA THR A 336 9.51 4.47 -34.84
C THR A 336 8.02 4.18 -34.56
N PRO A 337 7.48 3.00 -34.94
CA PRO A 337 6.08 2.65 -34.68
C PRO A 337 5.74 2.61 -33.18
N GLY A 338 6.70 2.18 -32.35
CA GLY A 338 6.57 2.13 -30.90
C GLY A 338 6.55 3.52 -30.26
N GLU A 339 7.45 4.42 -30.70
CA GLU A 339 7.45 5.82 -30.28
C GLU A 339 6.14 6.52 -30.66
N ARG A 340 5.66 6.31 -31.89
CA ARG A 340 4.35 6.82 -32.35
C ARG A 340 3.23 6.34 -31.43
N TYR A 341 3.14 5.03 -31.19
CA TYR A 341 2.13 4.45 -30.30
C TYR A 341 2.14 5.10 -28.91
N ASN A 342 3.32 5.19 -28.29
CA ASN A 342 3.47 5.74 -26.94
C ASN A 342 3.10 7.23 -26.88
N LYS A 343 3.53 8.03 -27.86
CA LYS A 343 3.18 9.46 -27.93
C LYS A 343 1.68 9.66 -28.11
N VAL A 344 1.04 8.90 -29.01
CA VAL A 344 -0.42 8.97 -29.21
C VAL A 344 -1.17 8.61 -27.91
N VAL A 345 -0.77 7.54 -27.23
CA VAL A 345 -1.36 7.15 -25.94
C VAL A 345 -1.16 8.24 -24.87
N SER A 346 0.00 8.90 -24.84
CA SER A 346 0.29 10.00 -23.94
C SER A 346 -0.63 11.21 -24.18
N VAL A 347 -0.78 11.64 -25.43
CA VAL A 347 -1.68 12.74 -25.80
C VAL A 347 -3.12 12.45 -25.37
N TRP A 348 -3.63 11.24 -25.64
CA TRP A 348 -4.98 10.87 -25.20
C TRP A 348 -5.14 10.77 -23.69
N SER A 349 -4.09 10.36 -22.98
CA SER A 349 -4.10 10.32 -21.50
C SER A 349 -4.14 11.73 -20.92
N ASN A 350 -3.37 12.67 -21.48
CA ASN A 350 -3.35 14.08 -21.09
C ASN A 350 -4.71 14.74 -21.38
N LEU A 351 -5.29 14.50 -22.56
CA LEU A 351 -6.65 14.96 -22.88
C LEU A 351 -7.67 14.47 -21.84
N THR A 352 -7.58 13.18 -21.49
CA THR A 352 -8.49 12.58 -20.50
C THR A 352 -8.39 13.28 -19.14
N GLN A 353 -7.20 13.71 -18.74
CA GLN A 353 -6.98 14.47 -17.51
C GLN A 353 -7.50 15.92 -17.62
N GLN A 354 -7.18 16.63 -18.71
CA GLN A 354 -7.66 18.00 -18.94
C GLN A 354 -9.20 18.08 -18.97
N VAL A 355 -9.86 17.12 -19.62
CA VAL A 355 -11.33 17.03 -19.64
C VAL A 355 -11.89 16.75 -18.25
N GLN A 356 -11.18 15.98 -17.42
CA GLN A 356 -11.57 15.76 -16.02
C GLN A 356 -11.53 17.07 -15.23
N ASP A 357 -10.43 17.81 -15.33
CA ASP A 357 -10.23 19.02 -14.54
C ASP A 357 -11.23 20.11 -14.97
N SER A 358 -11.43 20.30 -16.27
CA SER A 358 -12.48 21.18 -16.82
C SER A 358 -13.90 20.76 -16.39
N LEU A 359 -14.20 19.46 -16.36
CA LEU A 359 -15.48 18.96 -15.86
C LEU A 359 -15.71 19.33 -14.39
N PHE A 360 -14.69 19.17 -13.54
CA PHE A 360 -14.81 19.47 -12.12
C PHE A 360 -14.98 20.97 -11.86
N GLU A 361 -14.32 21.83 -12.65
CA GLU A 361 -14.54 23.27 -12.62
C GLU A 361 -15.96 23.64 -13.05
N ALA A 362 -16.48 23.03 -14.12
CA ALA A 362 -17.85 23.26 -14.59
C ALA A 362 -18.90 22.81 -13.55
N LEU A 363 -18.69 21.65 -12.93
CA LEU A 363 -19.55 21.14 -11.85
C LEU A 363 -19.48 22.02 -10.59
N ALA A 364 -18.31 22.58 -10.27
CA ALA A 364 -18.14 23.50 -9.14
C ALA A 364 -18.88 24.82 -9.37
N LYS A 365 -18.79 25.40 -10.57
CA LYS A 365 -19.54 26.62 -10.94
C LYS A 365 -21.05 26.38 -10.90
N GLY A 366 -21.51 25.20 -11.33
CA GLY A 366 -22.92 24.86 -11.38
C GLY A 366 -23.67 25.60 -12.50
N ARG A 367 -25.00 25.52 -12.48
CA ARG A 367 -25.86 26.25 -13.42
C ARG A 367 -26.07 27.71 -12.99
N GLU A 368 -26.51 28.58 -13.90
CA GLU A 368 -26.78 30.00 -13.60
C GLU A 368 -27.82 30.22 -12.48
N ASP A 369 -28.75 29.27 -12.31
CA ASP A 369 -29.78 29.27 -11.26
C ASP A 369 -29.34 28.56 -9.97
N GLU A 370 -28.16 27.96 -9.95
CA GLU A 370 -27.58 27.28 -8.80
C GLU A 370 -26.61 28.18 -8.02
N ILE A 371 -26.45 27.87 -6.75
CA ILE A 371 -25.40 28.48 -5.93
C ILE A 371 -24.10 27.76 -6.27
N GLU A 372 -23.04 28.52 -6.52
CA GLU A 372 -21.69 27.98 -6.75
C GLU A 372 -21.31 26.96 -5.66
N GLY A 373 -20.86 25.79 -6.09
CA GLY A 373 -20.48 24.66 -5.24
C GLY A 373 -21.65 23.78 -4.75
N PHE A 374 -22.91 24.11 -5.05
CA PHE A 374 -24.08 23.36 -4.57
C PHE A 374 -24.67 22.37 -5.59
N ASN A 375 -24.01 22.14 -6.73
CA ASN A 375 -24.40 21.06 -7.64
C ASN A 375 -24.34 19.70 -6.88
N PRO A 376 -25.39 18.87 -6.92
CA PRO A 376 -25.43 17.59 -6.19
C PRO A 376 -24.28 16.64 -6.49
N VAL A 377 -23.89 16.53 -7.76
CA VAL A 377 -22.81 15.65 -8.23
C VAL A 377 -21.47 16.17 -7.73
N HIS A 378 -21.28 17.50 -7.73
CA HIS A 378 -20.10 18.13 -7.15
C HIS A 378 -20.01 17.88 -5.64
N ILE A 379 -21.10 18.06 -4.89
CA ILE A 379 -21.12 17.81 -3.44
C ILE A 379 -20.75 16.36 -3.12
N MET A 380 -21.31 15.37 -3.85
CA MET A 380 -20.99 13.95 -3.62
C MET A 380 -19.51 13.64 -3.85
N ALA A 381 -18.93 14.25 -4.89
CA ALA A 381 -17.54 14.04 -5.28
C ALA A 381 -16.56 14.74 -4.33
N ASP A 382 -16.78 16.03 -4.06
CA ASP A 382 -15.89 16.86 -3.26
C ASP A 382 -15.88 16.45 -1.78
N SER A 383 -17.04 16.07 -1.24
CA SER A 383 -17.12 15.50 0.11
C SER A 383 -16.40 14.16 0.24
N GLY A 384 -16.14 13.47 -0.87
CA GLY A 384 -15.62 12.11 -0.90
C GLY A 384 -16.64 11.06 -0.44
N ALA A 385 -17.92 11.44 -0.33
CA ALA A 385 -19.00 10.53 0.06
C ALA A 385 -19.23 9.45 -0.99
N ARG A 386 -19.22 9.82 -2.29
CA ARG A 386 -19.46 8.87 -3.37
C ARG A 386 -18.85 9.30 -4.69
N SER A 387 -18.34 8.30 -5.41
CA SER A 387 -17.74 8.38 -6.74
C SER A 387 -16.37 9.04 -6.76
N LYS A 388 -15.40 8.35 -7.37
CA LYS A 388 -14.09 8.93 -7.64
C LYS A 388 -14.16 9.85 -8.86
N PRO A 389 -13.23 10.81 -9.01
CA PRO A 389 -13.16 11.69 -10.17
C PRO A 389 -13.25 10.98 -11.52
N GLU A 390 -12.61 9.81 -11.65
CA GLU A 390 -12.59 9.05 -12.90
C GLU A 390 -13.97 8.48 -13.26
N ALA A 391 -14.80 8.17 -12.26
CA ALA A 391 -16.17 7.68 -12.49
C ALA A 391 -17.08 8.80 -12.99
N ILE A 392 -16.95 10.00 -12.42
CA ILE A 392 -17.73 11.19 -12.83
C ILE A 392 -17.33 11.62 -14.23
N ARG A 393 -16.02 11.59 -14.53
CA ARG A 393 -15.50 11.80 -15.88
C ARG A 393 -16.14 10.87 -16.90
N GLN A 394 -16.30 9.58 -16.61
CA GLN A 394 -16.96 8.65 -17.53
C GLN A 394 -18.44 8.97 -17.74
N ILE A 395 -19.11 9.54 -16.73
CA ILE A 395 -20.54 9.87 -16.81
C ILE A 395 -20.78 11.12 -17.66
N ALA A 396 -20.03 12.21 -17.42
CA ALA A 396 -20.31 13.52 -18.02
C ALA A 396 -19.19 14.09 -18.92
N GLY A 397 -17.93 13.67 -18.71
CA GLY A 397 -16.78 14.17 -19.46
C GLY A 397 -16.48 13.33 -20.70
N MET A 398 -15.74 12.24 -20.52
CA MET A 398 -15.41 11.28 -21.58
C MET A 398 -15.01 9.94 -20.97
N ARG A 399 -15.11 8.85 -21.73
CA ARG A 399 -14.69 7.54 -21.25
C ARG A 399 -13.17 7.31 -21.33
N GLY A 400 -12.53 7.83 -22.38
CA GLY A 400 -11.07 7.79 -22.57
C GLY A 400 -10.57 6.47 -23.16
N LEU A 401 -9.32 6.11 -22.82
CA LEU A 401 -8.62 4.92 -23.32
C LEU A 401 -9.06 3.62 -22.64
N MET A 402 -9.12 2.53 -23.42
CA MET A 402 -9.53 1.19 -22.98
C MET A 402 -8.40 0.18 -23.18
N THR A 403 -8.40 -0.87 -22.38
CA THR A 403 -7.44 -1.98 -22.47
C THR A 403 -8.01 -3.20 -23.20
N LYS A 404 -7.17 -3.84 -24.02
CA LYS A 404 -7.43 -5.16 -24.59
C LYS A 404 -7.29 -6.24 -23.50
N PRO A 405 -7.83 -7.46 -23.73
CA PRO A 405 -7.62 -8.58 -22.80
C PRO A 405 -6.15 -9.00 -22.63
N SER A 406 -5.28 -8.62 -23.57
CA SER A 406 -3.82 -8.79 -23.49
C SER A 406 -3.14 -7.83 -22.51
N GLY A 407 -3.82 -6.75 -22.09
CA GLY A 407 -3.26 -5.67 -21.28
C GLY A 407 -2.82 -4.45 -22.08
N GLU A 408 -2.71 -4.56 -23.41
CA GLU A 408 -2.37 -3.43 -24.29
C GLU A 408 -3.48 -2.37 -24.33
N ILE A 409 -3.09 -1.11 -24.48
CA ILE A 409 -4.04 -0.01 -24.62
C ILE A 409 -4.51 0.06 -26.09
N ILE A 410 -5.80 0.30 -26.28
CA ILE A 410 -6.39 0.52 -27.60
C ILE A 410 -6.16 1.98 -27.97
N GLU A 411 -5.45 2.24 -29.09
CA GLU A 411 -5.08 3.59 -29.55
C GLU A 411 -6.28 4.49 -29.81
N ARG A 412 -7.44 3.91 -30.14
CA ARG A 412 -8.66 4.66 -30.42
C ARG A 412 -9.42 4.96 -29.12
N PRO A 413 -9.43 6.20 -28.62
CA PRO A 413 -10.16 6.56 -27.41
C PRO A 413 -11.67 6.61 -27.67
N ILE A 414 -12.44 6.61 -26.58
CA ILE A 414 -13.87 6.84 -26.59
C ILE A 414 -14.12 8.28 -26.10
N PHE A 415 -14.48 9.18 -27.00
CA PHE A 415 -14.74 10.59 -26.69
C PHE A 415 -16.10 10.79 -26.00
N ALA A 416 -17.06 9.93 -26.30
CA ALA A 416 -18.39 10.01 -25.73
C ALA A 416 -18.40 9.69 -24.23
N SER A 417 -19.28 10.38 -23.49
CA SER A 417 -19.62 10.08 -22.10
C SER A 417 -20.88 9.20 -22.02
N PHE A 418 -21.21 8.67 -20.83
CA PHE A 418 -22.48 7.94 -20.67
C PHE A 418 -23.71 8.83 -20.84
N CYS A 419 -23.60 10.12 -20.52
CA CYS A 419 -24.68 11.09 -20.71
C CYS A 419 -24.96 11.37 -22.20
N GLU A 420 -23.91 11.40 -23.03
CA GLU A 420 -24.01 11.57 -24.48
C GLU A 420 -24.45 10.28 -25.19
N GLY A 421 -24.15 9.13 -24.59
CA GLY A 421 -24.42 7.81 -25.15
C GLY A 421 -23.27 7.27 -25.99
N LEU A 422 -23.15 5.94 -26.06
CA LEU A 422 -22.06 5.27 -26.76
C LEU A 422 -22.55 4.68 -28.08
N THR A 423 -21.73 4.79 -29.13
CA THR A 423 -21.95 4.03 -30.36
C THR A 423 -21.74 2.53 -30.13
N VAL A 424 -22.26 1.70 -31.04
CA VAL A 424 -22.11 0.24 -30.96
C VAL A 424 -20.64 -0.18 -30.89
N LEU A 425 -19.76 0.50 -31.64
CA LEU A 425 -18.33 0.20 -31.65
C LEU A 425 -17.65 0.58 -30.33
N GLU A 426 -17.91 1.77 -29.79
CA GLU A 426 -17.36 2.22 -28.51
C GLU A 426 -17.84 1.34 -27.36
N TYR A 427 -19.12 0.99 -27.36
CA TYR A 427 -19.67 0.03 -26.40
C TYR A 427 -18.96 -1.32 -26.51
N PHE A 428 -18.81 -1.87 -27.71
CA PHE A 428 -18.12 -3.14 -27.94
C PHE A 428 -16.66 -3.13 -27.49
N ILE A 429 -15.90 -2.09 -27.81
CA ILE A 429 -14.52 -1.89 -27.34
C ILE A 429 -14.48 -1.96 -25.81
N SER A 430 -15.41 -1.27 -25.15
CA SER A 430 -15.45 -1.24 -23.69
C SER A 430 -15.78 -2.57 -23.02
N THR A 431 -16.46 -3.48 -23.72
CA THR A 431 -16.82 -4.80 -23.16
C THR A 431 -15.61 -5.69 -22.91
N HIS A 432 -14.50 -5.48 -23.63
CA HIS A 432 -13.29 -6.29 -23.51
C HIS A 432 -12.65 -6.12 -22.12
N GLY A 433 -12.42 -4.86 -21.73
CA GLY A 433 -11.89 -4.49 -20.43
C GLY A 433 -12.81 -4.94 -19.28
N ALA A 434 -14.12 -4.66 -19.41
CA ALA A 434 -15.11 -5.05 -18.40
C ALA A 434 -15.17 -6.57 -18.18
N ARG A 435 -15.19 -7.37 -19.26
CA ARG A 435 -15.22 -8.84 -19.17
C ARG A 435 -13.94 -9.39 -18.56
N LYS A 436 -12.78 -8.84 -18.91
CA LYS A 436 -11.49 -9.23 -18.33
C LYS A 436 -11.46 -8.94 -16.83
N GLY A 437 -11.89 -7.76 -16.40
CA GLY A 437 -12.00 -7.39 -14.98
C GLY A 437 -12.92 -8.33 -14.19
N LEU A 438 -14.09 -8.66 -14.73
CA LEU A 438 -15.02 -9.64 -14.14
C LEU A 438 -14.40 -11.04 -14.00
N ALA A 439 -13.78 -11.55 -15.07
CA ALA A 439 -13.16 -12.87 -15.07
C ALA A 439 -11.98 -12.96 -14.10
N ASP A 440 -11.13 -11.94 -14.07
CA ASP A 440 -9.99 -11.86 -13.16
C ASP A 440 -10.44 -11.82 -11.71
N THR A 441 -11.50 -11.08 -11.39
CA THR A 441 -12.06 -11.01 -10.03
C THR A 441 -12.54 -12.39 -9.56
N ALA A 442 -13.27 -13.11 -10.41
CA ALA A 442 -13.76 -14.45 -10.09
C ALA A 442 -12.63 -15.47 -9.86
N ILE A 443 -11.53 -15.38 -10.62
CA ILE A 443 -10.41 -16.33 -10.54
C ILE A 443 -9.42 -15.96 -9.43
N LYS A 444 -9.03 -14.69 -9.33
CA LYS A 444 -7.98 -14.21 -8.41
C LYS A 444 -8.43 -14.19 -6.95
N THR A 445 -9.73 -14.07 -6.67
CA THR A 445 -10.24 -14.14 -5.28
C THR A 445 -9.87 -15.48 -4.61
N ALA A 446 -9.90 -16.59 -5.37
CA ALA A 446 -9.53 -17.90 -4.84
C ALA A 446 -8.04 -18.02 -4.49
N SER A 447 -7.15 -17.39 -5.28
CA SER A 447 -5.71 -17.43 -5.00
C SER A 447 -5.33 -16.62 -3.75
N SER A 448 -6.02 -15.50 -3.50
CA SER A 448 -5.79 -14.67 -2.31
C SER A 448 -6.24 -15.34 -1.00
N GLY A 449 -7.42 -15.94 -1.00
CA GLY A 449 -7.87 -16.74 0.15
C GLY A 449 -6.93 -17.93 0.43
N TYR A 450 -6.37 -18.53 -0.63
CA TYR A 450 -5.39 -19.60 -0.49
C TYR A 450 -4.04 -19.11 0.06
N LEU A 451 -3.54 -17.93 -0.35
CA LEU A 451 -2.35 -17.32 0.25
C LEU A 451 -2.57 -17.01 1.73
N THR A 452 -3.69 -16.36 2.08
CA THR A 452 -4.05 -16.04 3.47
C THR A 452 -4.02 -17.29 4.35
N ARG A 453 -4.58 -18.39 3.84
CA ARG A 453 -4.52 -19.69 4.52
C ARG A 453 -3.08 -20.18 4.73
N LYS A 454 -2.22 -20.10 3.73
CA LYS A 454 -0.80 -20.48 3.89
C LYS A 454 -0.09 -19.64 4.94
N LEU A 455 -0.36 -18.34 4.96
CA LEU A 455 0.21 -17.42 5.96
C LEU A 455 -0.23 -17.81 7.37
N VAL A 456 -1.53 -18.10 7.57
CA VAL A 456 -2.06 -18.58 8.86
C VAL A 456 -1.39 -19.88 9.27
N ASP A 457 -1.26 -20.84 8.34
CA ASP A 457 -0.67 -22.16 8.64
C ASP A 457 0.82 -22.06 9.04
N VAL A 458 1.55 -21.06 8.56
CA VAL A 458 2.95 -20.79 8.94
C VAL A 458 3.06 -20.00 10.25
N ALA A 459 2.16 -19.05 10.51
CA ALA A 459 2.32 -18.08 11.59
C ALA A 459 1.49 -18.40 12.84
N GLN A 460 0.58 -19.37 12.82
CA GLN A 460 -0.35 -19.64 13.92
C GLN A 460 0.28 -19.96 15.29
N ASP A 461 1.55 -20.38 15.34
CA ASP A 461 2.26 -20.70 16.57
C ASP A 461 3.03 -19.50 17.14
N VAL A 462 2.94 -18.33 16.49
CA VAL A 462 3.55 -17.08 16.95
C VAL A 462 2.57 -16.34 17.86
N ILE A 463 2.83 -16.45 19.16
CA ILE A 463 2.10 -15.78 20.24
C ILE A 463 3.05 -14.93 21.08
N ILE A 464 2.52 -13.96 21.81
CA ILE A 464 3.30 -13.23 22.82
C ILE A 464 3.44 -14.09 24.09
N THR A 465 4.66 -14.39 24.50
CA THR A 465 4.91 -15.32 25.63
C THR A 465 5.57 -14.68 26.84
N GLU A 466 6.37 -13.63 26.65
CA GLU A 466 7.12 -12.97 27.71
C GLU A 466 7.17 -11.45 27.52
N GLU A 467 7.54 -10.70 28.56
CA GLU A 467 7.60 -9.23 28.47
C GLU A 467 8.80 -8.73 27.66
N ASP A 468 9.99 -9.25 27.97
CA ASP A 468 11.23 -8.80 27.36
C ASP A 468 12.21 -9.99 27.21
N CYS A 469 12.67 -10.23 25.99
CA CYS A 469 13.69 -11.25 25.72
C CYS A 469 15.12 -10.80 26.07
N GLY A 470 15.32 -9.54 26.49
CA GLY A 470 16.63 -8.98 26.86
C GLY A 470 17.57 -8.64 25.69
N THR A 471 17.13 -8.80 24.45
CA THR A 471 17.99 -8.53 23.28
C THR A 471 18.33 -7.04 23.17
N ILE A 472 19.61 -6.77 22.88
CA ILE A 472 20.14 -5.44 22.56
C ILE A 472 20.12 -5.21 21.04
N ASN A 473 19.81 -6.26 20.27
CA ASN A 473 19.73 -6.20 18.82
C ASN A 473 18.44 -5.55 18.37
N GLY A 474 18.53 -4.79 17.28
CA GLY A 474 17.41 -4.07 16.69
C GLY A 474 17.68 -3.74 15.24
N ILE A 475 16.63 -3.37 14.53
CA ILE A 475 16.71 -2.93 13.14
C ILE A 475 16.80 -1.40 13.11
N THR A 476 17.58 -0.88 12.18
CA THR A 476 17.64 0.56 11.94
C THR A 476 16.56 0.94 10.94
N LYS A 477 15.68 1.86 11.32
CA LYS A 477 14.72 2.49 10.42
C LYS A 477 15.23 3.85 10.02
N THR A 478 15.23 4.11 8.72
CA THR A 478 15.72 5.36 8.12
C THR A 478 14.54 6.17 7.58
N SER A 479 14.69 7.49 7.66
CA SER A 479 13.84 8.47 6.99
C SER A 479 14.27 8.61 5.53
N LEU A 480 14.06 7.57 4.71
CA LEU A 480 14.27 7.69 3.26
C LEU A 480 13.12 8.48 2.63
N LEU A 481 13.43 9.62 2.03
CA LEU A 481 12.49 10.62 1.47
C LEU A 481 11.82 10.19 0.14
N GLU A 482 12.32 9.12 -0.49
CA GLU A 482 11.69 8.50 -1.67
C GLU A 482 10.35 7.81 -1.32
N GLU A 483 10.06 7.57 -0.03
CA GLU A 483 8.85 6.88 0.40
C GLU A 483 7.70 7.86 0.75
N GLU A 484 6.49 7.57 0.30
CA GLU A 484 5.28 8.38 0.57
C GLU A 484 4.84 8.39 2.06
N ILE A 485 5.39 7.51 2.90
CA ILE A 485 4.97 7.33 4.30
C ILE A 485 5.88 8.16 5.23
N PRO A 486 5.32 9.05 6.07
CA PRO A 486 6.07 9.81 7.07
C PRO A 486 6.93 8.92 7.96
N PHE A 487 8.06 9.45 8.41
CA PHE A 487 8.99 8.68 9.25
C PHE A 487 8.36 8.34 10.61
N SER A 488 7.55 9.25 11.16
CA SER A 488 6.77 9.01 12.37
C SER A 488 5.89 7.76 12.27
N GLU A 489 5.14 7.59 11.17
CA GLU A 489 4.25 6.43 10.99
C GLU A 489 5.00 5.07 11.02
N LYS A 490 6.29 5.05 10.62
CA LYS A 490 7.12 3.82 10.63
C LYS A 490 7.59 3.43 12.04
N ILE A 491 7.87 4.42 12.89
CA ILE A 491 8.44 4.21 14.23
C ILE A 491 7.37 4.16 15.32
N VAL A 492 6.19 4.75 15.10
CA VAL A 492 5.09 4.77 16.08
C VAL A 492 4.74 3.36 16.55
N GLY A 493 4.64 3.22 17.87
CA GLY A 493 4.25 1.99 18.53
C GLY A 493 5.33 0.90 18.52
N ARG A 494 6.57 1.23 18.13
CA ARG A 494 7.76 0.39 18.32
C ARG A 494 8.50 0.77 19.59
N VAL A 495 9.40 -0.11 20.05
CA VAL A 495 10.24 0.13 21.23
C VAL A 495 11.64 0.51 20.76
N ALA A 496 12.21 1.57 21.33
CA ALA A 496 13.57 1.99 21.03
C ALA A 496 14.58 0.93 21.52
N ALA A 497 15.55 0.56 20.68
CA ALA A 497 16.61 -0.37 21.06
C ALA A 497 17.84 0.35 21.64
N ARG A 498 17.96 1.66 21.38
CA ARG A 498 18.98 2.56 21.91
C ARG A 498 18.34 3.92 22.21
N ASP A 499 18.99 4.70 23.07
CA ASP A 499 18.55 6.06 23.38
C ASP A 499 18.52 6.89 22.09
N VAL A 500 17.38 7.54 21.85
CA VAL A 500 17.22 8.51 20.76
C VAL A 500 17.55 9.88 21.33
N THR A 501 18.64 10.46 20.84
CA THR A 501 19.18 11.71 21.37
C THR A 501 19.20 12.79 20.30
N HIS A 502 18.98 14.03 20.73
CA HIS A 502 19.09 15.23 19.92
C HIS A 502 20.13 16.16 20.55
N SER A 503 21.03 16.70 19.72
CA SER A 503 22.05 17.66 20.16
C SER A 503 21.54 19.08 19.91
N ILE A 504 21.34 19.84 20.99
CA ILE A 504 20.93 21.24 20.97
C ILE A 504 22.17 22.11 21.07
N ILE A 505 22.35 23.05 20.13
CA ILE A 505 23.40 24.06 20.18
C ILE A 505 22.81 25.34 20.79
N HIS A 506 23.24 25.70 22.00
CA HIS A 506 22.80 26.95 22.63
C HIS A 506 23.48 28.17 21.96
N PRO A 507 22.85 29.36 21.99
CA PRO A 507 23.45 30.60 21.48
C PRO A 507 24.81 30.97 22.11
N SER A 508 25.15 30.35 23.25
CA SER A 508 26.44 30.45 23.94
C SER A 508 27.56 29.59 23.34
N GLY A 509 27.25 28.70 22.38
CA GLY A 509 28.18 27.72 21.81
C GLY A 509 28.28 26.40 22.61
N GLU A 510 27.51 26.23 23.68
CA GLU A 510 27.43 24.98 24.44
C GLU A 510 26.50 23.97 23.74
N VAL A 511 26.97 22.74 23.56
CA VAL A 511 26.18 21.63 23.01
C VAL A 511 25.59 20.83 24.19
N SER A 512 24.28 20.83 24.32
CA SER A 512 23.55 19.98 25.26
C SER A 512 22.87 18.83 24.52
N THR A 513 22.81 17.64 25.13
CA THR A 513 22.16 16.47 24.53
C THR A 513 20.84 16.22 25.25
N GLU A 514 19.73 16.37 24.53
CA GLU A 514 18.40 16.00 25.00
C GLU A 514 18.09 14.55 24.59
N ILE A 515 17.58 13.75 25.54
CA ILE A 515 17.11 12.39 25.25
C ILE A 515 15.61 12.48 24.93
N LEU A 516 15.24 12.21 23.68
CA LEU A 516 13.85 12.22 23.23
C LEU A 516 13.10 10.93 23.60
N CYS A 517 13.82 9.80 23.64
CA CYS A 517 13.26 8.49 23.98
C CYS A 517 14.37 7.58 24.54
N GLN A 518 14.13 6.94 25.68
CA GLN A 518 15.11 6.03 26.30
C GLN A 518 15.09 4.64 25.68
N SER A 519 16.21 3.92 25.79
CA SER A 519 16.29 2.51 25.40
C SER A 519 15.28 1.66 26.17
N GLY A 520 14.50 0.87 25.45
CA GLY A 520 13.43 0.04 26.00
C GLY A 520 12.11 0.79 26.22
N GLU A 521 12.04 2.09 25.91
CA GLU A 521 10.82 2.89 25.96
C GLU A 521 9.99 2.74 24.67
N LEU A 522 8.66 2.82 24.83
CA LEU A 522 7.73 2.78 23.71
C LEU A 522 7.67 4.14 23.02
N ILE A 523 7.90 4.16 21.71
CA ILE A 523 7.78 5.36 20.88
C ILE A 523 6.29 5.66 20.67
N SER A 524 5.77 6.64 21.42
CA SER A 524 4.40 7.14 21.26
C SER A 524 4.24 8.01 20.01
N LYS A 525 3.00 8.34 19.63
CA LYS A 525 2.71 9.27 18.51
C LYS A 525 3.39 10.63 18.72
N ASP A 526 3.33 11.17 19.94
CA ASP A 526 3.94 12.47 20.27
C ASP A 526 5.47 12.42 20.21
N ILE A 527 6.08 11.31 20.67
CA ILE A 527 7.54 11.13 20.59
C ILE A 527 7.97 10.96 19.12
N ALA A 528 7.24 10.18 18.33
CA ALA A 528 7.54 9.99 16.92
C ALA A 528 7.44 11.29 16.13
N GLN A 529 6.43 12.11 16.40
CA GLN A 529 6.30 13.42 15.77
C GLN A 529 7.46 14.33 16.15
N LYS A 530 7.86 14.38 17.43
CA LYS A 530 9.04 15.13 17.86
C LYS A 530 10.33 14.67 17.17
N ILE A 531 10.52 13.36 16.98
CA ILE A 531 11.69 12.81 16.28
C ILE A 531 11.72 13.29 14.82
N GLU A 532 10.56 13.34 14.17
CA GLU A 532 10.42 13.82 12.79
C GLU A 532 10.60 15.34 12.70
N ASP A 533 9.98 16.12 13.60
CA ASP A 533 10.10 17.58 13.66
C ASP A 533 11.54 18.04 13.90
N VAL A 534 12.32 17.25 14.65
CA VAL A 534 13.74 17.48 14.92
C VAL A 534 14.63 17.05 13.73
N GLY A 535 14.11 16.23 12.82
CA GLY A 535 14.84 15.79 11.62
C GLY A 535 15.87 14.68 11.89
N ILE A 536 15.60 13.75 12.82
CA ILE A 536 16.51 12.63 13.08
C ILE A 536 16.44 11.62 11.92
N PRO A 537 17.56 11.32 11.22
CA PRO A 537 17.53 10.55 9.98
C PRO A 537 17.34 9.04 10.20
N GLU A 538 17.76 8.52 11.36
CA GLU A 538 17.66 7.09 11.66
C GLU A 538 17.36 6.81 13.13
N VAL A 539 16.57 5.76 13.37
CA VAL A 539 16.23 5.29 14.71
C VAL A 539 16.39 3.77 14.78
N LYS A 540 17.14 3.30 15.78
CA LYS A 540 17.28 1.86 16.03
C LYS A 540 16.14 1.35 16.92
N ILE A 541 15.29 0.51 16.35
CA ILE A 541 14.11 -0.05 17.03
C ILE A 541 14.25 -1.55 17.27
N ARG A 542 13.56 -2.05 18.31
CA ARG A 542 13.37 -3.49 18.49
C ARG A 542 12.38 -4.01 17.44
N SER A 543 12.62 -5.23 16.97
CA SER A 543 11.80 -5.88 15.95
C SER A 543 11.51 -7.32 16.32
N VAL A 544 10.45 -7.85 15.73
CA VAL A 544 10.11 -9.28 15.77
C VAL A 544 11.23 -10.12 15.14
N LEU A 545 11.97 -9.57 14.17
CA LEU A 545 13.07 -10.26 13.51
C LEU A 545 14.22 -10.60 14.47
N THR A 546 14.60 -9.66 15.33
CA THR A 546 15.72 -9.80 16.28
C THR A 546 15.32 -10.40 17.62
N CYS A 547 14.08 -10.85 17.78
CA CYS A 547 13.59 -11.38 19.05
C CYS A 547 14.23 -12.74 19.39
N GLU A 548 14.79 -12.89 20.58
CA GLU A 548 15.52 -14.09 21.02
C GLU A 548 14.65 -15.08 21.82
N THR A 549 13.37 -14.77 21.99
CA THR A 549 12.41 -15.65 22.67
C THR A 549 12.35 -17.05 22.01
N PRO A 550 12.54 -18.16 22.76
CA PRO A 550 12.54 -19.53 22.22
C PRO A 550 11.21 -19.96 21.60
N HIS A 551 10.09 -19.53 22.18
CA HIS A 551 8.74 -19.85 21.73
C HIS A 551 7.92 -18.58 21.69
N GLY A 552 7.48 -18.17 20.50
CA GLY A 552 6.75 -16.93 20.30
C GLY A 552 7.66 -15.70 20.19
N VAL A 553 7.18 -14.58 20.71
CA VAL A 553 7.83 -13.26 20.64
C VAL A 553 7.58 -12.52 21.96
N CYS A 554 8.52 -11.69 22.41
CA CYS A 554 8.32 -10.86 23.58
C CYS A 554 7.50 -9.57 23.29
N ARG A 555 6.84 -9.02 24.31
CA ARG A 555 6.03 -7.79 24.19
C ARG A 555 6.84 -6.63 23.62
N LYS A 556 8.07 -6.40 24.09
CA LYS A 556 8.90 -5.26 23.65
C LYS A 556 9.38 -5.35 22.20
N CYS A 557 9.62 -6.55 21.68
CA CYS A 557 10.01 -6.72 20.26
C CYS A 557 8.84 -6.48 19.29
N TYR A 558 7.60 -6.73 19.73
CA TYR A 558 6.40 -6.45 18.94
C TYR A 558 5.90 -5.00 19.10
N GLY A 559 5.95 -4.49 20.33
CA GLY A 559 5.51 -3.15 20.72
C GLY A 559 3.99 -3.06 20.93
N THR A 560 3.37 -2.10 20.25
CA THR A 560 1.94 -1.77 20.41
C THR A 560 1.05 -2.70 19.59
N ASP A 561 -0.04 -3.17 20.18
CA ASP A 561 -1.18 -3.74 19.46
C ASP A 561 -1.97 -2.60 18.79
N LEU A 562 -1.99 -2.65 17.45
CA LEU A 562 -2.61 -1.64 16.60
C LEU A 562 -4.13 -1.61 16.73
N SER A 563 -4.76 -2.68 17.23
CA SER A 563 -6.21 -2.73 17.43
C SER A 563 -6.68 -1.99 18.69
N THR A 564 -5.81 -1.85 19.69
CA THR A 564 -6.12 -1.22 20.98
C THR A 564 -5.34 0.08 21.23
N GLY A 565 -4.24 0.30 20.49
CA GLY A 565 -3.35 1.45 20.69
C GLY A 565 -2.47 1.34 21.94
N LYS A 566 -2.43 0.15 22.57
CA LYS A 566 -1.66 -0.11 23.80
C LYS A 566 -0.59 -1.17 23.57
N LEU A 567 0.34 -1.29 24.50
CA LEU A 567 1.37 -2.34 24.46
C LEU A 567 0.69 -3.72 24.43
N VAL A 568 1.11 -4.60 23.52
CA VAL A 568 0.46 -5.90 23.29
C VAL A 568 0.40 -6.73 24.56
N ASP A 569 -0.68 -7.48 24.79
CA ASP A 569 -0.83 -8.34 25.97
C ASP A 569 -0.18 -9.72 25.78
N ILE A 570 0.21 -10.34 26.91
CA ILE A 570 0.73 -11.72 26.90
C ILE A 570 -0.40 -12.67 26.53
N GLY A 571 -0.12 -13.58 25.60
CA GLY A 571 -1.10 -14.52 25.04
C GLY A 571 -1.72 -14.08 23.72
N GLU A 572 -1.47 -12.85 23.25
CA GLU A 572 -2.03 -12.38 21.98
C GLU A 572 -1.46 -13.17 20.78
N ALA A 573 -2.35 -13.64 19.91
CA ALA A 573 -2.00 -14.46 18.74
C ALA A 573 -1.54 -13.61 17.55
N ILE A 574 -0.41 -12.92 17.70
CA ILE A 574 0.11 -11.97 16.71
C ILE A 574 0.37 -12.58 15.33
N GLY A 575 0.66 -13.89 15.26
CA GLY A 575 0.84 -14.58 13.99
C GLY A 575 -0.42 -14.70 13.15
N ILE A 576 -1.56 -14.97 13.77
CA ILE A 576 -2.87 -14.97 13.10
C ILE A 576 -3.23 -13.56 12.64
N ILE A 577 -2.99 -12.56 13.49
CA ILE A 577 -3.27 -11.15 13.18
C ILE A 577 -2.42 -10.69 11.99
N ALA A 578 -1.13 -11.03 11.98
CA ALA A 578 -0.22 -10.72 10.88
C ALA A 578 -0.67 -11.38 9.56
N ALA A 579 -0.99 -12.67 9.60
CA ALA A 579 -1.46 -13.40 8.42
C ALA A 579 -2.77 -12.80 7.83
N GLN A 580 -3.72 -12.42 8.68
CA GLN A 580 -4.96 -11.76 8.27
C GLN A 580 -4.72 -10.34 7.75
N SER A 581 -3.83 -9.59 8.40
CA SER A 581 -3.50 -8.20 8.03
C SER A 581 -2.78 -8.10 6.69
N ILE A 582 -2.13 -9.18 6.23
CA ILE A 582 -1.56 -9.31 4.89
C ILE A 582 -2.60 -9.88 3.91
N GLY A 583 -3.37 -10.88 4.35
CA GLY A 583 -4.32 -11.59 3.51
C GLY A 583 -5.57 -10.81 3.07
N GLU A 584 -6.16 -10.02 3.98
CA GLU A 584 -7.37 -9.23 3.67
C GLU A 584 -7.08 -8.14 2.61
N PRO A 585 -6.04 -7.30 2.77
CA PRO A 585 -5.70 -6.33 1.73
C PRO A 585 -5.32 -7.05 0.44
N GLY A 586 -4.57 -8.16 0.52
CA GLY A 586 -4.24 -8.98 -0.65
C GLY A 586 -5.46 -9.48 -1.43
N THR A 587 -6.59 -9.73 -0.78
CA THR A 587 -7.86 -10.09 -1.44
C THR A 587 -8.50 -8.87 -2.09
N GLN A 588 -8.46 -7.71 -1.41
CA GLN A 588 -8.94 -6.45 -1.97
C GLN A 588 -8.13 -5.98 -3.18
N LEU A 589 -6.81 -6.21 -3.21
CA LEU A 589 -5.95 -5.94 -4.36
C LEU A 589 -6.47 -6.62 -5.63
N THR A 590 -6.95 -7.86 -5.50
CA THR A 590 -7.48 -8.62 -6.63
C THR A 590 -8.88 -8.18 -7.06
N MET A 591 -9.66 -7.59 -6.15
CA MET A 591 -11.00 -7.09 -6.43
C MET A 591 -11.01 -5.65 -6.96
N ARG A 592 -10.05 -4.78 -6.59
CA ARG A 592 -10.02 -3.39 -7.08
C ARG A 592 -9.83 -3.23 -8.58
N THR A 593 -9.19 -4.21 -9.24
CA THR A 593 -9.14 -4.32 -10.71
C THR A 593 -10.53 -4.35 -11.37
N PHE A 594 -11.59 -4.67 -10.63
CA PHE A 594 -12.97 -4.61 -11.11
C PHE A 594 -13.46 -3.18 -11.38
N HIS A 595 -13.13 -2.23 -10.49
CA HIS A 595 -13.73 -0.89 -10.49
C HIS A 595 -13.12 0.05 -11.53
N THR A 596 -11.91 -0.22 -12.00
CA THR A 596 -11.28 0.55 -13.08
C THR A 596 -11.80 0.15 -14.46
N GLY A 597 -12.53 -0.97 -14.61
CA GLY A 597 -13.33 -1.27 -15.81
C GLY A 597 -12.53 -1.38 -17.12
N GLY A 598 -11.21 -1.60 -17.04
CA GLY A 598 -10.30 -1.57 -18.20
C GLY A 598 -9.87 -0.18 -18.65
N VAL A 599 -10.25 0.88 -17.92
CA VAL A 599 -9.77 2.25 -18.10
C VAL A 599 -8.37 2.37 -17.51
N VAL A 600 -7.46 2.97 -18.28
CA VAL A 600 -6.08 3.21 -17.86
C VAL A 600 -6.05 4.37 -16.88
N SER A 601 -5.63 4.12 -15.65
CA SER A 601 -5.30 5.18 -14.69
C SER A 601 -3.82 5.52 -14.82
N SER A 602 -3.53 6.79 -15.03
CA SER A 602 -2.21 7.37 -15.26
C SER A 602 -1.31 7.17 -14.03
N ALA A 603 -0.54 6.09 -14.02
CA ALA A 603 0.69 5.98 -13.25
C ALA A 603 1.84 5.95 -14.26
N PHE A 604 2.07 7.10 -14.92
CA PHE A 604 3.29 7.28 -15.69
C PHE A 604 4.42 7.60 -14.70
N GLU A 605 5.60 7.00 -14.93
CA GLU A 605 6.81 7.48 -14.26
C GLU A 605 7.00 8.95 -14.63
N GLN A 606 7.21 9.80 -13.62
CA GLN A 606 7.51 11.21 -13.84
C GLN A 606 8.76 11.31 -14.72
N SER A 607 8.68 12.03 -15.84
CA SER A 607 9.82 12.32 -16.71
C SER A 607 10.69 13.47 -16.20
N GLU A 608 10.31 14.04 -15.06
CA GLU A 608 10.92 15.20 -14.43
C GLU A 608 11.03 15.01 -12.91
N ILE A 609 12.08 15.54 -12.31
CA ILE A 609 12.19 15.68 -10.84
C ILE A 609 12.02 17.16 -10.50
N ILE A 610 11.16 17.42 -9.53
CA ILE A 610 10.82 18.75 -9.03
C ILE A 610 11.33 18.88 -7.59
N ALA A 611 11.95 20.01 -7.24
CA ALA A 611 12.42 20.32 -5.89
C ALA A 611 11.24 20.45 -4.92
N ARG A 612 11.23 19.70 -3.81
CA ARG A 612 10.14 19.79 -2.81
C ARG A 612 10.43 20.85 -1.74
N HIS A 613 11.70 21.21 -1.56
CA HIS A 613 12.17 22.23 -0.64
C HIS A 613 13.05 23.23 -1.36
N SER A 614 13.12 24.43 -0.80
CA SER A 614 14.10 25.42 -1.23
C SER A 614 15.46 25.07 -0.63
N GLY A 615 16.52 25.22 -1.40
CA GLY A 615 17.86 24.83 -0.96
C GLY A 615 18.91 25.07 -2.03
N LYS A 616 20.14 24.73 -1.69
CA LYS A 616 21.30 24.86 -2.57
C LYS A 616 21.65 23.52 -3.21
N VAL A 617 21.72 23.48 -4.53
CA VAL A 617 22.08 22.27 -5.29
C VAL A 617 23.55 21.92 -5.12
N ARG A 618 23.85 20.62 -4.99
CA ARG A 618 25.20 20.09 -5.01
C ARG A 618 25.30 18.87 -5.92
N TYR A 619 26.28 18.88 -6.82
CA TYR A 619 26.56 17.76 -7.70
C TYR A 619 27.53 16.79 -7.06
N HIS A 620 27.18 15.51 -7.12
CA HIS A 620 28.00 14.40 -6.67
C HIS A 620 28.24 13.48 -7.87
N ASN A 621 29.49 13.41 -8.31
CA ASN A 621 29.91 12.59 -9.47
C ASN A 621 29.07 12.87 -10.73
N ILE A 622 28.75 14.15 -10.99
CA ILE A 622 28.07 14.57 -12.21
C ILE A 622 29.07 15.21 -13.18
N GLU A 623 29.31 14.52 -14.28
CA GLU A 623 29.94 15.07 -15.48
C GLU A 623 28.85 15.54 -16.44
N THR A 624 28.95 16.79 -16.89
CA THR A 624 27.95 17.41 -17.77
C THR A 624 28.59 17.95 -19.04
N THR A 625 27.79 18.05 -20.10
CA THR A 625 28.13 18.80 -21.30
C THR A 625 27.01 19.79 -21.63
N ILE A 626 27.37 20.89 -22.27
CA ILE A 626 26.40 21.91 -22.68
C ILE A 626 26.13 21.73 -24.18
N LYS A 627 24.91 21.32 -24.51
CA LYS A 627 24.46 21.23 -25.90
C LYS A 627 23.73 22.51 -26.28
N ARG A 628 24.19 23.17 -27.35
CA ARG A 628 23.49 24.30 -27.99
C ARG A 628 22.76 23.74 -29.21
N GLU A 629 21.42 23.69 -29.15
CA GLU A 629 20.63 23.40 -30.35
C GLU A 629 20.63 24.64 -31.26
N ASN A 630 21.02 24.45 -32.52
CA ASN A 630 20.74 25.44 -33.57
C ASN A 630 19.26 25.29 -33.92
N VAL A 631 18.41 26.20 -33.43
CA VAL A 631 17.01 26.27 -33.85
C VAL A 631 17.01 26.78 -35.30
N GLU A 632 16.43 26.02 -36.24
CA GLU A 632 16.31 26.41 -37.65
C GLU A 632 15.32 27.57 -37.90
N HIS A 633 14.74 28.14 -36.83
CA HIS A 633 13.86 29.30 -36.88
C HIS A 633 14.40 30.45 -36.01
N PRO A 634 14.87 31.56 -36.62
CA PRO A 634 15.54 32.65 -35.92
C PRO A 634 14.62 33.68 -35.23
N ASP A 635 13.32 33.39 -35.07
CA ASP A 635 12.35 34.40 -34.58
C ASP A 635 11.91 34.24 -33.11
N GLU A 636 12.39 33.25 -32.37
CA GLU A 636 12.19 33.18 -30.91
C GLU A 636 13.53 33.24 -30.17
N GLY A 637 13.70 34.31 -29.39
CA GLY A 637 14.96 34.68 -28.77
C GLY A 637 15.50 33.65 -27.77
N GLY A 638 16.80 33.38 -27.91
CA GLY A 638 17.62 32.71 -26.90
C GLY A 638 17.88 31.25 -27.22
N SER A 639 19.08 30.94 -27.72
CA SER A 639 19.60 29.58 -27.75
C SER A 639 19.57 28.99 -26.34
N LYS A 640 18.59 28.15 -26.01
CA LYS A 640 18.54 27.44 -24.74
C LYS A 640 19.66 26.39 -24.73
N ALA A 641 20.72 26.70 -23.99
CA ALA A 641 21.79 25.76 -23.70
C ALA A 641 21.24 24.69 -22.74
N LYS A 642 21.19 23.43 -23.16
CA LYS A 642 20.74 22.31 -22.33
C LYS A 642 21.96 21.64 -21.69
N ILE A 643 21.93 21.43 -20.38
CA ILE A 643 23.00 20.73 -19.63
C ILE A 643 22.67 19.24 -19.64
N VAL A 644 23.46 18.43 -20.34
CA VAL A 644 23.23 16.98 -20.48
C VAL A 644 24.20 16.22 -19.58
N VAL A 645 23.70 15.27 -18.80
CA VAL A 645 24.50 14.41 -17.92
C VAL A 645 25.16 13.29 -18.72
N LEU A 646 26.48 13.15 -18.58
CA LEU A 646 27.29 12.15 -19.26
C LEU A 646 27.66 10.95 -18.39
N SER A 647 27.58 11.10 -17.07
CA SER A 647 27.98 10.10 -16.08
C SER A 647 26.79 9.27 -15.59
N ARG A 648 27.03 7.98 -15.29
CA ARG A 648 25.98 7.02 -14.88
C ARG A 648 25.69 7.01 -13.37
N ASN A 649 26.69 7.32 -12.54
CA ASN A 649 26.58 7.33 -11.07
C ASN A 649 26.43 8.75 -10.51
N SER A 650 25.66 9.56 -11.22
CA SER A 650 25.43 10.95 -10.89
C SER A 650 24.36 11.08 -9.82
N GLN A 651 24.63 11.93 -8.84
CA GLN A 651 23.74 12.22 -7.74
C GLN A 651 23.64 13.74 -7.58
N LEU A 652 22.42 14.21 -7.35
CA LEU A 652 22.10 15.60 -7.10
C LEU A 652 21.49 15.69 -5.71
N SER A 653 22.06 16.52 -4.85
CA SER A 653 21.52 16.79 -3.52
C SER A 653 21.13 18.25 -3.35
N LEU A 654 20.16 18.52 -2.49
CA LEU A 654 19.79 19.87 -2.04
C LEU A 654 20.24 20.04 -0.59
N HIS A 655 20.94 21.12 -0.28
CA HIS A 655 21.42 21.45 1.05
C HIS A 655 20.73 22.69 1.62
N ASP A 656 20.51 22.72 2.93
CA ASP A 656 19.97 23.88 3.65
C ASP A 656 21.03 24.97 3.91
N GLU A 657 20.63 26.09 4.50
CA GLU A 657 21.52 27.18 4.95
C GLU A 657 22.65 26.71 5.89
N ASN A 658 22.47 25.57 6.57
CA ASN A 658 23.45 24.94 7.46
C ASN A 658 24.31 23.84 6.78
N ASP A 659 24.29 23.72 5.45
CA ASP A 659 24.95 22.67 4.63
C ASP A 659 24.52 21.22 4.95
N TYR A 660 23.40 21.04 5.66
CA TYR A 660 22.76 19.74 5.82
C TYR A 660 22.03 19.34 4.55
N GLU A 661 22.22 18.10 4.13
CA GLU A 661 21.53 17.51 2.99
C GLU A 661 20.04 17.31 3.32
N ILE A 662 19.17 18.00 2.57
CA ILE A 662 17.71 17.95 2.67
C ILE A 662 17.14 16.93 1.68
N GLU A 663 17.62 16.92 0.44
CA GLU A 663 17.14 16.00 -0.60
C GLU A 663 18.31 15.33 -1.30
N HIS A 664 18.11 14.08 -1.74
CA HIS A 664 19.07 13.30 -2.50
C HIS A 664 18.35 12.62 -3.67
N HIS A 665 18.84 12.83 -4.89
CA HIS A 665 18.26 12.32 -6.12
C HIS A 665 19.33 11.65 -6.98
N LYS A 666 19.06 10.44 -7.46
CA LYS A 666 19.90 9.80 -8.49
C LYS A 666 19.58 10.41 -9.86
N VAL A 667 20.62 10.83 -10.58
CA VAL A 667 20.50 11.45 -11.89
C VAL A 667 20.84 10.41 -12.96
N PRO A 668 19.90 10.04 -13.85
CA PRO A 668 20.16 9.10 -14.91
C PRO A 668 21.06 9.72 -16.00
N ILE A 669 21.84 8.87 -16.67
CA ILE A 669 22.65 9.30 -17.83
C ILE A 669 21.73 9.83 -18.95
N GLY A 670 22.14 10.96 -19.54
CA GLY A 670 21.37 11.66 -20.56
C GLY A 670 20.20 12.49 -20.06
N ALA A 671 20.02 12.61 -18.73
CA ALA A 671 19.12 13.61 -18.17
C ALA A 671 19.57 15.03 -18.55
N ILE A 672 18.60 15.88 -18.81
CA ILE A 672 18.76 17.32 -19.00
C ILE A 672 18.59 17.97 -17.64
N LEU A 673 19.65 18.58 -17.11
CA LEU A 673 19.58 19.35 -15.86
C LEU A 673 19.07 20.75 -16.17
N SER A 674 18.07 21.18 -15.39
CA SER A 674 17.47 22.52 -15.48
C SER A 674 18.10 23.51 -14.49
N VAL A 675 18.96 23.02 -13.59
CA VAL A 675 19.67 23.80 -12.56
C VAL A 675 21.19 23.64 -12.72
N GLU A 676 21.98 24.54 -12.11
CA GLU A 676 23.45 24.49 -12.08
C GLU A 676 23.96 24.10 -10.68
N ASP A 677 25.21 23.59 -10.61
CA ASP A 677 25.84 23.26 -9.33
C ASP A 677 26.00 24.51 -8.45
N GLY A 678 25.55 24.44 -7.19
CA GLY A 678 25.55 25.54 -6.25
C GLY A 678 24.41 26.57 -6.44
N ALA A 679 23.48 26.35 -7.39
CA ALA A 679 22.32 27.22 -7.57
C ALA A 679 21.34 27.12 -6.39
N LEU A 680 20.69 28.24 -6.07
CA LEU A 680 19.56 28.26 -5.15
C LEU A 680 18.29 27.92 -5.93
N VAL A 681 17.55 26.96 -5.42
CA VAL A 681 16.33 26.43 -6.05
C VAL A 681 15.16 26.70 -5.12
N GLU A 682 14.03 27.14 -5.69
CA GLU A 682 12.79 27.33 -4.94
C GLU A 682 11.96 26.04 -4.93
N LYS A 683 11.01 25.96 -4.00
CA LYS A 683 10.06 24.85 -3.97
C LYS A 683 9.25 24.81 -5.27
N ASP A 684 9.01 23.61 -5.77
CA ASP A 684 8.29 23.29 -7.01
C ASP A 684 9.02 23.65 -8.32
N GLN A 685 10.33 23.95 -8.25
CA GLN A 685 11.16 24.17 -9.44
C GLN A 685 11.68 22.84 -10.03
N VAL A 686 11.64 22.70 -11.36
CA VAL A 686 12.18 21.52 -12.06
C VAL A 686 13.70 21.46 -11.92
N LEU A 687 14.19 20.33 -11.41
CA LEU A 687 15.63 20.04 -11.23
C LEU A 687 16.21 19.37 -12.48
N LEU A 688 15.54 18.35 -13.02
CA LEU A 688 16.00 17.61 -14.19
C LEU A 688 14.86 16.92 -14.95
N GLU A 689 15.09 16.66 -16.24
CA GLU A 689 14.17 16.00 -17.17
C GLU A 689 14.88 14.85 -17.92
N TRP A 690 14.18 13.77 -18.25
CA TRP A 690 14.74 12.69 -19.09
C TRP A 690 13.66 11.97 -19.89
N ASP A 691 14.07 11.21 -20.92
CA ASP A 691 13.16 10.32 -21.66
C ASP A 691 12.92 9.04 -20.86
N PRO A 692 11.69 8.75 -20.38
CA PRO A 692 11.41 7.55 -19.62
C PRO A 692 11.34 6.28 -20.50
N HIS A 693 11.25 6.40 -21.83
CA HIS A 693 11.03 5.28 -22.75
C HIS A 693 12.32 4.73 -23.37
N HIS A 694 13.41 5.48 -23.32
CA HIS A 694 14.68 5.05 -23.90
C HIS A 694 15.83 5.30 -22.93
N VAL A 695 16.76 4.34 -22.84
CA VAL A 695 18.09 4.61 -22.29
C VAL A 695 18.98 5.06 -23.44
N PRO A 696 19.42 6.33 -23.46
CA PRO A 696 20.34 6.79 -24.49
C PRO A 696 21.75 6.25 -24.23
N ILE A 697 22.41 5.75 -25.27
CA ILE A 697 23.86 5.55 -25.29
C ILE A 697 24.49 6.80 -25.90
N LEU A 698 25.15 7.60 -25.07
CA LEU A 698 25.75 8.88 -25.45
C LEU A 698 27.26 8.74 -25.67
N THR A 699 27.80 9.53 -26.60
CA THR A 699 29.26 9.70 -26.71
C THR A 699 29.78 10.77 -25.73
N GLN A 700 30.92 10.51 -25.12
CA GLN A 700 31.64 11.46 -24.25
C GLN A 700 32.69 12.27 -25.04
N VAL A 701 32.99 11.85 -26.27
CA VAL A 701 33.99 12.48 -27.13
C VAL A 701 33.41 12.86 -28.49
N SER A 702 33.96 13.90 -29.09
CA SER A 702 33.64 14.27 -30.48
C SER A 702 34.57 13.54 -31.45
N GLY A 703 34.03 13.06 -32.56
CA GLY A 703 34.81 12.31 -33.54
C GLY A 703 33.97 11.67 -34.64
N THR A 704 34.61 10.84 -35.46
CA THR A 704 33.95 10.07 -36.51
C THR A 704 33.55 8.68 -36.03
N VAL A 705 32.31 8.29 -36.31
CA VAL A 705 31.71 7.01 -35.94
C VAL A 705 32.23 5.91 -36.87
N LYS A 706 32.68 4.80 -36.29
CA LYS A 706 33.05 3.57 -37.00
C LYS A 706 32.33 2.37 -36.39
N PHE A 707 31.69 1.57 -37.23
CA PHE A 707 31.04 0.33 -36.80
C PHE A 707 32.04 -0.84 -36.77
N GLU A 708 32.09 -1.56 -35.66
CA GLU A 708 32.93 -2.74 -35.49
C GLU A 708 32.06 -3.92 -35.02
N ASP A 709 32.14 -5.06 -35.70
CA ASP A 709 31.31 -6.25 -35.48
C ASP A 709 29.77 -6.01 -35.56
N ILE A 710 29.32 -4.97 -36.27
CA ILE A 710 27.91 -4.72 -36.63
C ILE A 710 27.72 -5.19 -38.08
N ILE A 711 27.22 -6.42 -38.24
CA ILE A 711 27.13 -7.15 -39.50
C ILE A 711 25.67 -7.54 -39.73
N ASP A 712 25.18 -7.23 -40.93
CA ASP A 712 23.81 -7.53 -41.35
C ASP A 712 23.44 -9.01 -41.21
N ASN A 713 22.26 -9.26 -40.63
CA ASN A 713 21.69 -10.58 -40.33
C ASN A 713 22.56 -11.51 -39.46
N VAL A 714 23.66 -11.00 -38.90
CA VAL A 714 24.56 -11.76 -38.01
C VAL A 714 24.54 -11.17 -36.61
N THR A 715 24.90 -9.89 -36.45
CA THR A 715 24.93 -9.19 -35.15
C THR A 715 23.95 -8.01 -35.09
N ALA A 716 23.56 -7.48 -36.25
CA ALA A 716 22.51 -6.49 -36.37
C ALA A 716 21.60 -6.85 -37.55
N ARG A 717 20.33 -6.46 -37.47
CA ARG A 717 19.40 -6.57 -38.58
C ARG A 717 18.93 -5.16 -38.94
N GLU A 718 18.89 -4.89 -40.23
CA GLU A 718 18.18 -3.73 -40.75
C GLU A 718 16.68 -3.98 -40.57
N ASP A 719 16.07 -3.32 -39.58
CA ASP A 719 14.64 -3.37 -39.41
C ASP A 719 14.03 -2.29 -40.30
N ILE A 720 13.24 -2.74 -41.25
CA ILE A 720 12.54 -1.88 -42.20
C ILE A 720 11.17 -1.66 -41.59
N ASP A 721 10.89 -0.42 -41.22
CA ASP A 721 9.53 -0.05 -40.88
C ASP A 721 8.68 -0.13 -42.15
N GLU A 722 7.76 -1.11 -42.20
CA GLU A 722 6.90 -1.41 -43.35
C GLU A 722 6.04 -0.21 -43.79
N SER A 723 5.92 0.82 -42.96
CA SER A 723 5.08 1.99 -43.22
C SER A 723 5.85 3.27 -43.59
N THR A 724 7.05 3.49 -43.04
CA THR A 724 7.85 4.71 -43.29
C THR A 724 8.95 4.47 -44.34
N GLY A 725 9.30 3.21 -44.60
CA GLY A 725 10.38 2.83 -45.51
C GLY A 725 11.78 3.23 -45.02
N GLN A 726 11.89 3.80 -43.83
CA GLN A 726 13.16 4.10 -43.19
C GLN A 726 13.80 2.83 -42.62
N ARG A 727 15.13 2.84 -42.61
CA ARG A 727 15.95 1.70 -42.24
C ARG A 727 16.68 2.02 -40.94
N ALA A 728 16.34 1.29 -39.87
CA ALA A 728 17.03 1.40 -38.60
C ALA A 728 17.82 0.11 -38.35
N TRP A 729 19.07 0.26 -37.91
CA TRP A 729 19.86 -0.90 -37.50
C TRP A 729 19.50 -1.28 -36.07
N VAL A 730 19.04 -2.51 -35.88
CA VAL A 730 18.73 -3.06 -34.56
C VAL A 730 19.72 -4.18 -34.25
N ILE A 731 20.39 -4.10 -33.10
CA ILE A 731 21.28 -5.19 -32.66
C ILE A 731 20.44 -6.41 -32.29
N ILE A 732 20.70 -7.55 -32.94
CA ILE A 732 19.97 -8.81 -32.71
C ILE A 732 20.76 -9.75 -31.80
N GLU A 733 20.09 -10.74 -31.22
CA GLU A 733 20.79 -11.77 -30.44
C GLU A 733 21.62 -12.64 -31.37
N TYR A 734 22.93 -12.71 -31.14
CA TYR A 734 23.86 -13.44 -31.99
C TYR A 734 24.63 -14.51 -31.19
N LYS A 735 24.88 -15.67 -31.82
CA LYS A 735 25.53 -16.83 -31.19
C LYS A 735 26.94 -17.00 -31.73
N GLY A 736 27.94 -16.58 -30.96
CA GLY A 736 29.37 -16.76 -31.26
C GLY A 736 30.25 -16.01 -30.25
N GLU A 737 31.45 -16.52 -29.95
CA GLU A 737 32.43 -15.87 -29.06
C GLU A 737 33.23 -14.75 -29.76
N ASP A 738 33.14 -14.65 -31.08
CA ASP A 738 34.05 -13.84 -31.90
C ASP A 738 33.53 -12.43 -32.24
N TYR A 739 32.24 -12.12 -32.05
CA TYR A 739 31.67 -10.82 -32.43
C TYR A 739 31.29 -9.97 -31.21
N LEU A 740 31.76 -8.72 -31.16
CA LEU A 740 31.43 -7.75 -30.12
C LEU A 740 30.92 -6.46 -30.76
N ALA A 741 29.61 -6.44 -31.08
CA ALA A 741 28.97 -5.29 -31.70
C ALA A 741 29.24 -4.01 -30.90
N ARG A 742 29.99 -3.07 -31.50
CA ARG A 742 30.38 -1.81 -30.87
C ARG A 742 30.50 -0.69 -31.90
N ILE A 743 30.28 0.53 -31.43
CA ILE A 743 30.55 1.76 -32.16
C ILE A 743 31.83 2.36 -31.61
N GLU A 744 32.84 2.56 -32.46
CA GLU A 744 34.08 3.24 -32.11
C GLU A 744 34.00 4.71 -32.56
N VAL A 745 34.25 5.66 -31.66
CA VAL A 745 34.35 7.08 -32.00
C VAL A 745 35.82 7.46 -32.11
N HIS A 746 36.25 7.82 -33.32
CA HIS A 746 37.62 8.24 -33.63
C HIS A 746 37.75 9.76 -33.50
N CYS A 747 38.46 10.20 -32.46
CA CYS A 747 38.73 11.62 -32.21
C CYS A 747 39.81 12.14 -33.17
N GLU A 748 39.79 13.44 -33.48
CA GLU A 748 40.85 14.10 -34.27
C GLU A 748 42.24 13.97 -33.61
N ASP A 749 42.28 13.82 -32.29
CA ASP A 749 43.48 13.63 -31.48
C ASP A 749 44.12 12.22 -31.61
N GLY A 750 43.52 11.34 -32.42
CA GLY A 750 43.97 9.94 -32.59
C GLY A 750 43.49 8.97 -31.50
N ARG A 751 42.67 9.43 -30.55
CA ARG A 751 42.02 8.58 -29.53
C ARG A 751 40.82 7.85 -30.13
N VAL A 752 40.65 6.57 -29.80
CA VAL A 752 39.50 5.75 -30.21
C VAL A 752 38.75 5.32 -28.96
N VAL A 753 37.48 5.70 -28.86
CA VAL A 753 36.63 5.35 -27.71
C VAL A 753 35.56 4.36 -28.15
N PRO A 754 35.61 3.09 -27.69
CA PRO A 754 34.62 2.08 -28.06
C PRO A 754 33.38 2.12 -27.15
N TYR A 755 32.20 2.14 -27.76
CA TYR A 755 30.87 2.05 -27.15
C TYR A 755 30.22 0.71 -27.52
N GLN A 756 30.07 -0.20 -26.57
CA GLN A 756 29.43 -1.48 -26.83
C GLN A 756 27.91 -1.32 -27.01
N MET A 757 27.35 -2.05 -27.98
CA MET A 757 25.92 -2.02 -28.27
C MET A 757 25.24 -3.27 -27.72
N PRO A 758 24.30 -3.15 -26.76
CA PRO A 758 23.56 -4.31 -26.24
C PRO A 758 22.52 -4.79 -27.26
N THR A 759 22.07 -6.03 -27.08
CA THR A 759 20.97 -6.60 -27.86
C THR A 759 19.69 -5.77 -27.69
N GLY A 760 19.00 -5.48 -28.79
CA GLY A 760 17.81 -4.62 -28.81
C GLY A 760 18.10 -3.11 -28.91
N ALA A 761 19.37 -2.69 -28.95
CA ALA A 761 19.70 -1.28 -29.20
C ALA A 761 19.39 -0.89 -30.65
N HIS A 762 18.67 0.22 -30.83
CA HIS A 762 18.42 0.88 -32.11
C HIS A 762 19.51 1.91 -32.36
N LEU A 763 20.31 1.73 -33.41
CA LEU A 763 21.38 2.66 -33.76
C LEU A 763 20.76 3.91 -34.41
N VAL A 764 21.13 5.08 -33.90
CA VAL A 764 20.66 6.38 -34.42
C VAL A 764 21.65 6.95 -35.43
N VAL A 765 22.93 6.61 -35.28
CA VAL A 765 24.02 7.07 -36.17
C VAL A 765 24.33 6.03 -37.23
N SER A 766 24.89 6.48 -38.35
CA SER A 766 25.43 5.65 -39.43
C SER A 766 26.96 5.57 -39.37
N ASN A 767 27.52 4.54 -40.00
CA ASN A 767 28.96 4.38 -40.11
C ASN A 767 29.56 5.53 -40.94
N GLY A 768 30.49 6.29 -40.35
CA GLY A 768 31.11 7.48 -40.95
C GLY A 768 30.55 8.83 -40.49
N ASP A 769 29.49 8.84 -39.68
CA ASP A 769 28.91 10.09 -39.17
C ASP A 769 29.85 10.84 -38.21
N VAL A 770 29.78 12.17 -38.22
CA VAL A 770 30.50 13.03 -37.27
C VAL A 770 29.60 13.30 -36.07
N VAL A 771 30.05 12.90 -34.89
CA VAL A 771 29.31 13.09 -33.62
C VAL A 771 30.06 14.04 -32.70
N SER A 772 29.31 14.79 -31.89
CA SER A 772 29.82 15.67 -30.85
C SER A 772 29.56 15.11 -29.46
N THR A 773 30.35 15.51 -28.46
CA THR A 773 30.15 15.11 -27.07
C THR A 773 28.70 15.37 -26.61
N GLY A 774 28.02 14.31 -26.16
CA GLY A 774 26.61 14.34 -25.75
C GLY A 774 25.61 13.90 -26.83
N ASP A 775 26.07 13.50 -28.02
CA ASP A 775 25.19 12.93 -29.05
C ASP A 775 24.83 11.46 -28.77
N ILE A 776 23.60 11.09 -29.16
CA ILE A 776 23.05 9.74 -28.97
C ILE A 776 23.55 8.85 -30.11
N LEU A 777 24.33 7.83 -29.78
CA LEU A 777 24.80 6.80 -30.70
C LEU A 777 23.72 5.74 -30.95
N ALA A 778 23.03 5.34 -29.89
CA ALA A 778 21.96 4.36 -29.95
C ALA A 778 20.92 4.62 -28.86
N ARG A 779 19.68 4.25 -29.13
CA ARG A 779 18.59 4.21 -28.15
C ARG A 779 18.30 2.77 -27.84
N ILE A 780 18.36 2.43 -26.57
CA ILE A 780 17.77 1.19 -26.09
C ILE A 780 16.34 1.57 -25.74
N PRO A 781 15.31 1.09 -26.46
CA PRO A 781 13.97 1.14 -25.92
C PRO A 781 14.08 0.46 -24.56
N ARG A 782 13.79 1.22 -23.51
CA ARG A 782 13.21 0.55 -22.36
C ARG A 782 11.97 -0.03 -22.99
N GLU A 783 11.96 -1.34 -23.26
CA GLU A 783 10.69 -2.03 -23.18
C GLU A 783 10.14 -1.46 -21.89
N ILE A 784 9.10 -0.62 -21.98
CA ILE A 784 8.31 -0.30 -20.81
C ILE A 784 8.04 -1.68 -20.31
N LEU A 785 8.68 -2.10 -19.22
CA LEU A 785 8.90 -3.47 -18.80
C LEU A 785 7.56 -4.21 -18.80
N LYS A 786 6.97 -4.57 -19.94
CA LYS A 786 5.52 -4.38 -20.17
C LYS A 786 4.83 -3.53 -19.09
N ALA A 787 4.92 -2.21 -19.13
CA ALA A 787 4.43 -1.38 -18.02
C ALA A 787 5.02 -1.79 -16.67
N LYS A 788 6.36 -1.82 -16.49
CA LYS A 788 7.01 -2.31 -15.26
C LYS A 788 6.12 -3.35 -14.61
N ASP A 789 6.14 -4.56 -15.16
CA ASP A 789 5.68 -5.76 -14.52
C ASP A 789 6.54 -5.94 -13.23
N ILE A 790 6.53 -4.99 -12.27
CA ILE A 790 5.65 -5.13 -11.11
C ILE A 790 4.40 -5.83 -11.66
N VAL A 791 4.42 -7.16 -11.84
CA VAL A 791 3.97 -8.11 -10.83
C VAL A 791 3.04 -7.42 -9.82
N THR A 792 2.08 -6.65 -10.34
CA THR A 792 1.32 -5.61 -9.64
C THR A 792 0.28 -6.35 -8.83
N GLY A 793 0.67 -6.63 -7.60
CA GLY A 793 -0.18 -7.23 -6.59
C GLY A 793 0.26 -8.64 -6.22
N LEU A 794 -0.74 -9.48 -6.01
CA LEU A 794 -0.59 -10.71 -5.24
C LEU A 794 0.47 -11.72 -5.75
N PRO A 795 0.72 -11.89 -7.08
CA PRO A 795 1.71 -12.86 -7.55
C PRO A 795 3.14 -12.55 -7.06
N ARG A 796 3.53 -11.28 -6.95
CA ARG A 796 4.86 -10.88 -6.46
C ARG A 796 5.03 -11.19 -5.00
N VAL A 797 4.02 -10.81 -4.22
CA VAL A 797 3.95 -11.10 -2.79
C VAL A 797 4.04 -12.61 -2.57
N THR A 798 3.38 -13.40 -3.42
CA THR A 798 3.45 -14.86 -3.38
C THR A 798 4.84 -15.39 -3.76
N GLU A 799 5.48 -14.82 -4.78
CA GLU A 799 6.84 -15.19 -5.19
C GLU A 799 7.86 -14.94 -4.06
N LEU A 800 7.79 -13.76 -3.44
CA LEU A 800 8.64 -13.35 -2.33
C LEU A 800 8.45 -14.26 -1.11
N PHE A 801 7.20 -14.52 -0.68
CA PHE A 801 6.93 -15.42 0.45
C PHE A 801 7.23 -16.89 0.16
N GLU A 802 7.21 -17.32 -1.11
CA GLU A 802 7.65 -18.66 -1.47
C GLU A 802 9.17 -18.76 -1.68
N ALA A 803 9.91 -17.65 -1.48
CA ALA A 803 11.36 -17.55 -1.68
C ALA A 803 11.82 -18.17 -3.02
N ARG A 804 11.04 -17.94 -4.08
CA ARG A 804 11.33 -18.49 -5.41
C ARG A 804 12.42 -17.68 -6.07
N LYS A 805 13.36 -18.38 -6.71
CA LYS A 805 14.34 -17.73 -7.57
C LYS A 805 13.64 -17.08 -8.78
N PRO A 806 13.81 -15.77 -8.99
CA PRO A 806 13.29 -15.11 -10.19
C PRO A 806 13.88 -15.73 -11.45
N LYS A 807 13.11 -15.81 -12.54
CA LYS A 807 13.57 -16.40 -13.81
C LYS A 807 14.76 -15.62 -14.40
N GLU A 808 14.75 -14.30 -14.27
CA GLU A 808 15.79 -13.39 -14.77
C GLU A 808 16.37 -12.58 -13.61
N ASN A 809 17.03 -13.23 -12.65
CA ASN A 809 17.52 -12.56 -11.45
C ASN A 809 18.78 -11.72 -11.70
N ALA A 810 18.89 -10.54 -11.08
CA ALA A 810 20.12 -9.75 -11.09
C ALA A 810 21.26 -10.50 -10.39
N LEU A 811 22.44 -10.47 -11.00
CA LEU A 811 23.70 -10.87 -10.37
C LEU A 811 24.19 -9.75 -9.46
N ILE A 812 24.55 -10.10 -8.23
CA ILE A 812 25.05 -9.15 -7.21
C ILE A 812 26.51 -9.44 -6.87
N ALA A 813 27.24 -8.39 -6.50
CA ALA A 813 28.64 -8.48 -6.06
C ALA A 813 28.77 -9.27 -4.75
N GLU A 814 29.70 -10.21 -4.65
CA GLU A 814 30.00 -10.98 -3.42
C GLU A 814 31.00 -10.28 -2.51
N ILE A 815 31.84 -9.39 -3.06
CA ILE A 815 32.88 -8.66 -2.32
C ILE A 815 32.89 -7.19 -2.75
N ASP A 816 33.38 -6.33 -1.87
CA ASP A 816 33.70 -4.95 -2.20
C ASP A 816 34.92 -4.92 -3.12
N GLY A 817 34.91 -4.10 -4.16
CA GLY A 817 36.08 -3.91 -5.00
C GLY A 817 35.80 -3.25 -6.34
N GLU A 818 36.82 -3.29 -7.19
CA GLU A 818 36.80 -2.73 -8.54
C GLU A 818 36.41 -3.81 -9.56
N VAL A 819 35.51 -3.46 -10.47
CA VAL A 819 34.97 -4.35 -11.50
C VAL A 819 35.96 -4.49 -12.66
N ASN A 820 36.40 -5.71 -12.95
CA ASN A 820 37.27 -6.07 -14.08
C ASN A 820 36.58 -7.07 -15.01
N PHE A 821 36.75 -6.90 -16.32
CA PHE A 821 36.17 -7.80 -17.32
C PHE A 821 37.25 -8.76 -17.85
N GLU A 822 37.07 -10.08 -17.68
CA GLU A 822 38.04 -11.10 -18.14
C GLU A 822 37.67 -11.72 -19.51
N GLY A 823 36.94 -10.97 -20.34
CA GLY A 823 36.53 -11.41 -21.67
C GLY A 823 35.29 -12.32 -21.69
N THR A 824 35.11 -13.05 -22.79
CA THR A 824 33.95 -13.90 -23.08
C THR A 824 34.34 -15.38 -23.12
N SER A 825 33.53 -16.24 -22.49
CA SER A 825 33.69 -17.69 -22.55
C SER A 825 32.32 -18.37 -22.63
N ARG A 826 32.16 -19.30 -23.57
CA ARG A 826 30.93 -20.05 -23.89
C ARG A 826 29.69 -19.18 -24.07
N GLY A 827 29.83 -18.05 -24.77
CA GLY A 827 28.74 -17.10 -24.99
C GLY A 827 28.28 -16.34 -23.73
N MET A 828 29.09 -16.34 -22.68
CA MET A 828 28.87 -15.54 -21.46
C MET A 828 30.06 -14.63 -21.20
N ARG A 829 29.79 -13.39 -20.79
CA ARG A 829 30.79 -12.42 -20.32
C ARG A 829 31.20 -12.77 -18.91
N ILE A 830 32.49 -12.66 -18.62
CA ILE A 830 33.05 -12.90 -17.29
C ILE A 830 33.39 -11.56 -16.64
N ILE A 831 32.73 -11.27 -15.53
CA ILE A 831 33.05 -10.15 -14.65
C ILE A 831 33.77 -10.71 -13.42
N LYS A 832 34.81 -10.02 -12.95
CA LYS A 832 35.44 -10.25 -11.65
C LYS A 832 35.50 -8.96 -10.87
N ILE A 833 35.49 -9.07 -9.55
CA ILE A 833 35.68 -7.93 -8.67
C ILE A 833 37.00 -8.14 -7.94
N LYS A 834 37.85 -7.11 -7.91
CA LYS A 834 39.13 -7.14 -7.20
C LYS A 834 39.12 -6.11 -6.09
N ASN A 835 39.34 -6.55 -4.86
CA ASN A 835 39.48 -5.63 -3.74
C ASN A 835 40.92 -5.07 -3.71
N SER A 836 41.07 -3.77 -3.91
CA SER A 836 42.37 -3.09 -3.93
C SER A 836 43.10 -3.12 -2.58
N THR A 837 42.39 -3.33 -1.47
CA THR A 837 42.91 -3.23 -0.10
C THR A 837 43.30 -4.59 0.48
N THR A 838 42.52 -5.64 0.21
CA THR A 838 42.75 -7.00 0.72
C THR A 838 43.39 -7.95 -0.30
N SER A 839 43.57 -7.51 -1.56
CA SER A 839 44.03 -8.35 -2.69
C SER A 839 43.17 -9.61 -2.91
N MET A 840 41.94 -9.64 -2.38
CA MET A 840 40.97 -10.70 -2.65
C MET A 840 40.33 -10.49 -4.02
N GLU A 841 40.24 -11.56 -4.81
CA GLU A 841 39.49 -11.58 -6.06
C GLU A 841 38.23 -12.42 -5.90
N SER A 842 37.12 -11.95 -6.45
CA SER A 842 35.88 -12.72 -6.49
C SER A 842 35.98 -13.90 -7.46
N GLY A 843 35.07 -14.86 -7.32
CA GLY A 843 34.80 -15.81 -8.40
C GLY A 843 34.32 -15.11 -9.68
N PRO A 844 34.43 -15.77 -10.85
CA PRO A 844 33.96 -15.21 -12.13
C PRO A 844 32.42 -15.19 -12.19
N TYR A 845 31.83 -13.99 -12.26
CA TYR A 845 30.41 -13.81 -12.57
C TYR A 845 30.18 -14.01 -14.05
N ARG A 846 29.29 -14.94 -14.41
CA ARG A 846 28.99 -15.24 -15.81
C ARG A 846 27.68 -14.58 -16.22
N VAL A 847 27.78 -13.56 -17.05
CA VAL A 847 26.64 -12.78 -17.56
C VAL A 847 26.33 -13.19 -18.99
N PRO A 848 25.09 -13.60 -19.32
CA PRO A 848 24.70 -13.83 -20.72
C PRO A 848 24.92 -12.59 -21.58
N LEU A 849 25.39 -12.75 -22.83
CA LEU A 849 25.75 -11.64 -23.72
C LEU A 849 24.62 -10.62 -23.96
N GLY A 850 23.36 -11.06 -23.97
CA GLY A 850 22.19 -10.19 -24.15
C GLY A 850 21.67 -9.51 -22.88
N LYS A 851 22.25 -9.78 -21.70
CA LYS A 851 21.77 -9.21 -20.43
C LYS A 851 22.40 -7.83 -20.19
N HIS A 852 21.58 -6.83 -19.87
CA HIS A 852 22.06 -5.48 -19.57
C HIS A 852 22.91 -5.45 -18.28
N ILE A 853 24.13 -4.92 -18.40
CA ILE A 853 25.09 -4.74 -17.32
C ILE A 853 25.03 -3.28 -16.88
N ILE A 854 24.84 -3.07 -15.57
CA ILE A 854 24.71 -1.73 -14.99
C ILE A 854 26.09 -1.10 -14.81
N VAL A 855 27.08 -1.92 -14.44
CA VAL A 855 28.45 -1.52 -14.08
C VAL A 855 29.43 -1.55 -15.26
N GLN A 856 30.47 -0.72 -15.20
CA GLN A 856 31.56 -0.63 -16.18
C GLN A 856 32.90 -1.12 -15.61
N GLU A 857 33.90 -1.28 -16.47
CA GLU A 857 35.25 -1.65 -16.06
C GLU A 857 35.88 -0.50 -15.27
N GLY A 858 36.41 -0.79 -14.09
CA GLY A 858 36.94 0.21 -13.15
C GLY A 858 35.92 0.76 -12.14
N ASP A 859 34.63 0.40 -12.25
CA ASP A 859 33.63 0.83 -11.27
C ASP A 859 33.89 0.19 -9.90
N ARG A 860 33.74 0.99 -8.83
CA ARG A 860 33.76 0.49 -7.46
C ARG A 860 32.37 0.08 -7.02
N VAL A 861 32.24 -1.19 -6.68
CA VAL A 861 30.98 -1.78 -6.20
C VAL A 861 31.13 -2.26 -4.77
N THR A 862 30.03 -2.20 -4.03
CA THR A 862 29.91 -2.75 -2.68
C THR A 862 29.28 -4.15 -2.70
N ALA A 863 29.57 -4.94 -1.68
CA ALA A 863 29.04 -6.28 -1.53
C ALA A 863 27.50 -6.25 -1.50
N GLY A 864 26.91 -7.02 -2.41
CA GLY A 864 25.49 -7.17 -2.67
C GLY A 864 24.87 -6.07 -3.53
N GLU A 865 25.68 -5.22 -4.16
CA GLU A 865 25.24 -4.29 -5.20
C GLU A 865 24.97 -5.03 -6.53
N PRO A 866 23.87 -4.72 -7.25
CA PRO A 866 23.53 -5.39 -8.51
C PRO A 866 24.47 -4.99 -9.66
N LEU A 867 25.08 -5.98 -10.29
CA LEU A 867 25.95 -5.84 -11.46
C LEU A 867 25.15 -5.80 -12.78
N THR A 868 23.97 -6.42 -12.78
CA THR A 868 23.10 -6.57 -13.95
C THR A 868 21.68 -6.20 -13.58
N ASP A 869 20.88 -5.85 -14.58
CA ASP A 869 19.47 -5.52 -14.36
C ASP A 869 18.62 -6.76 -13.98
N GLY A 870 17.52 -6.51 -13.27
CA GLY A 870 16.54 -7.50 -12.84
C GLY A 870 16.33 -7.61 -11.31
N PRO A 871 15.35 -8.41 -10.86
CA PRO A 871 15.06 -8.64 -9.45
C PRO A 871 16.19 -9.42 -8.76
N ILE A 872 16.53 -9.04 -7.52
CA ILE A 872 17.57 -9.72 -6.74
C ILE A 872 16.99 -11.01 -6.11
N ASP A 873 17.76 -12.10 -6.15
CA ASP A 873 17.43 -13.36 -5.46
C ASP A 873 17.69 -13.22 -3.95
N PRO A 874 16.67 -13.40 -3.08
CA PRO A 874 16.85 -13.35 -1.64
C PRO A 874 17.92 -14.33 -1.09
N ASN A 875 18.16 -15.47 -1.76
CA ASN A 875 19.16 -16.44 -1.31
C ASN A 875 20.60 -15.94 -1.54
N ASP A 876 20.81 -15.13 -2.59
CA ASP A 876 22.13 -14.53 -2.85
C ASP A 876 22.41 -13.44 -1.80
N ILE A 877 21.41 -12.65 -1.41
CA ILE A 877 21.53 -11.69 -0.31
C ILE A 877 21.87 -12.42 1.01
N LEU A 878 21.27 -13.58 1.27
CA LEU A 878 21.53 -14.36 2.50
C LEU A 878 22.99 -14.79 2.60
N ARG A 879 23.54 -15.26 1.48
CA ARG A 879 24.92 -15.74 1.39
C ARG A 879 25.93 -14.62 1.59
N ILE A 880 25.62 -13.42 1.10
CA ILE A 880 26.59 -12.31 1.01
C ILE A 880 26.45 -11.33 2.19
N LYS A 881 25.23 -10.83 2.43
CA LYS A 881 24.95 -9.79 3.43
C LYS A 881 24.46 -10.33 4.78
N GLY A 882 24.06 -11.61 4.83
CA GLY A 882 23.57 -12.27 6.04
C GLY A 882 22.07 -12.09 6.30
N GLU A 883 21.63 -12.55 7.47
CA GLU A 883 20.18 -12.70 7.76
C GLU A 883 19.42 -11.38 7.85
N ASN A 884 19.95 -10.42 8.61
CA ASN A 884 19.26 -9.15 8.88
C ASN A 884 18.94 -8.37 7.60
N GLU A 885 19.87 -8.41 6.63
CA GLU A 885 19.74 -7.73 5.34
C GLU A 885 18.70 -8.42 4.44
N VAL A 886 18.67 -9.75 4.38
CA VAL A 886 17.61 -10.48 3.65
C VAL A 886 16.24 -10.20 4.22
N GLN A 887 16.12 -10.20 5.56
CA GLN A 887 14.84 -9.98 6.20
C GLN A 887 14.36 -8.55 5.94
N SER A 888 15.24 -7.56 6.04
CA SER A 888 14.95 -6.17 5.74
C SER A 888 14.56 -5.96 4.27
N TYR A 889 15.26 -6.63 3.34
CA TYR A 889 14.92 -6.65 1.92
C TYR A 889 13.54 -7.26 1.63
N LEU A 890 13.22 -8.41 2.24
CA LEU A 890 11.90 -9.04 2.06
C LEU A 890 10.77 -8.16 2.61
N VAL A 891 10.97 -7.52 3.77
CA VAL A 891 9.99 -6.59 4.34
C VAL A 891 9.78 -5.40 3.42
N SER A 892 10.86 -4.76 2.95
CA SER A 892 10.75 -3.58 2.09
C SER A 892 10.13 -3.88 0.72
N GLU A 893 10.51 -4.98 0.07
CA GLU A 893 9.95 -5.36 -1.23
C GLU A 893 8.46 -5.73 -1.14
N VAL A 894 8.03 -6.43 -0.09
CA VAL A 894 6.59 -6.70 0.12
C VAL A 894 5.85 -5.41 0.42
N GLN A 895 6.42 -4.51 1.23
CA GLN A 895 5.81 -3.23 1.60
C GLN A 895 5.61 -2.33 0.37
N LYS A 896 6.60 -2.24 -0.52
CA LYS A 896 6.51 -1.49 -1.79
C LYS A 896 5.33 -1.97 -2.66
N VAL A 897 5.06 -3.27 -2.70
CA VAL A 897 3.92 -3.81 -3.48
C VAL A 897 2.58 -3.37 -2.88
N TYR A 898 2.44 -3.32 -1.56
CA TYR A 898 1.22 -2.83 -0.91
C TYR A 898 1.07 -1.31 -1.02
N GLN A 899 2.17 -0.56 -0.89
CA GLN A 899 2.21 0.89 -1.06
C GLN A 899 1.82 1.32 -2.47
N ALA A 900 2.35 0.66 -3.51
CA ALA A 900 2.00 0.93 -4.91
C ALA A 900 0.49 0.77 -5.19
N GLN A 901 -0.22 0.05 -4.32
CA GLN A 901 -1.68 -0.17 -4.41
C GLN A 901 -2.48 0.66 -3.40
N LYS A 902 -1.83 1.62 -2.72
CA LYS A 902 -2.39 2.50 -1.69
C LYS A 902 -3.02 1.74 -0.51
N GLU A 903 -2.52 0.55 -0.19
CA GLU A 903 -2.90 -0.21 0.99
C GLU A 903 -1.87 -0.04 2.11
N ARG A 904 -2.35 0.37 3.29
CA ARG A 904 -1.49 0.60 4.47
C ARG A 904 -1.40 -0.65 5.33
N ILE A 905 -0.20 -1.19 5.47
CA ILE A 905 0.14 -2.31 6.37
C ILE A 905 1.36 -1.91 7.19
N ASN A 906 1.37 -2.22 8.48
CA ASN A 906 2.54 -2.01 9.33
C ASN A 906 3.56 -3.16 9.14
N ASP A 907 4.84 -2.80 9.05
CA ASP A 907 5.97 -3.71 8.85
C ASP A 907 5.99 -4.90 9.83
N LYS A 908 5.50 -4.71 11.08
CA LYS A 908 5.52 -5.76 12.12
C LYS A 908 4.83 -7.04 11.67
N HIS A 909 3.79 -6.92 10.83
CA HIS A 909 3.05 -8.07 10.33
C HIS A 909 3.88 -8.85 9.31
N ILE A 910 4.61 -8.16 8.44
CA ILE A 910 5.50 -8.79 7.45
C ILE A 910 6.70 -9.42 8.17
N GLU A 911 7.27 -8.72 9.16
CA GLU A 911 8.36 -9.21 10.01
C GLU A 911 8.01 -10.56 10.68
N VAL A 912 6.77 -10.73 11.16
CA VAL A 912 6.30 -11.99 11.76
C VAL A 912 6.37 -13.15 10.77
N ILE A 913 5.96 -12.93 9.51
CA ILE A 913 6.01 -13.97 8.47
C ILE A 913 7.45 -14.27 8.06
N VAL A 914 8.26 -13.22 7.85
CA VAL A 914 9.66 -13.34 7.46
C VAL A 914 10.49 -14.07 8.53
N ARG A 915 10.20 -13.82 9.82
CA ARG A 915 10.79 -14.58 10.95
C ARG A 915 10.52 -16.09 10.80
N GLN A 916 9.30 -16.49 10.41
CA GLN A 916 8.98 -17.90 10.22
C GLN A 916 9.66 -18.53 9.00
N MET A 917 9.93 -17.75 7.95
CA MET A 917 10.67 -18.23 6.77
C MET A 917 12.14 -18.58 7.08
N MET A 918 12.72 -17.99 8.13
CA MET A 918 14.13 -18.15 8.52
C MET A 918 14.33 -18.89 9.86
N ARG A 919 13.36 -19.70 10.28
CA ARG A 919 13.38 -20.42 11.57
C ARG A 919 14.34 -21.61 11.60
N LYS A 920 14.84 -22.05 10.44
CA LYS A 920 15.70 -23.23 10.33
C LYS A 920 17.13 -22.89 9.95
N VAL A 921 18.03 -23.77 10.37
CA VAL A 921 19.43 -23.80 9.96
C VAL A 921 19.74 -25.17 9.36
N ARG A 922 20.70 -25.21 8.44
CA ARG A 922 21.27 -26.43 7.88
C ARG A 922 22.61 -26.69 8.54
N ILE A 923 22.77 -27.88 9.11
CA ILE A 923 24.01 -28.28 9.77
C ILE A 923 25.11 -28.47 8.72
N THR A 924 26.24 -27.79 8.90
CA THR A 924 27.44 -27.92 8.05
C THR A 924 28.49 -28.82 8.67
N ALA A 925 28.58 -28.85 10.01
CA ALA A 925 29.41 -29.79 10.75
C ALA A 925 28.69 -30.18 12.04
N SER A 926 28.63 -31.48 12.35
CA SER A 926 27.91 -32.01 13.51
C SER A 926 28.60 -31.74 14.86
N GLY A 927 29.93 -31.57 14.87
CA GLY A 927 30.69 -31.56 16.12
C GLY A 927 30.40 -32.81 16.97
N ASP A 928 30.27 -32.61 18.28
CA ASP A 928 29.86 -33.64 19.26
C ASP A 928 28.34 -33.69 19.51
N THR A 929 27.52 -33.02 18.69
CA THR A 929 26.06 -33.03 18.82
C THR A 929 25.43 -34.28 18.20
N GLU A 930 24.14 -34.51 18.48
CA GLU A 930 23.34 -35.57 17.85
C GLU A 930 22.91 -35.25 16.40
N PHE A 931 23.27 -34.08 15.86
CA PHE A 931 22.85 -33.67 14.52
C PHE A 931 23.66 -34.34 13.41
N LEU A 932 23.05 -34.54 12.24
CA LEU A 932 23.75 -35.01 11.05
C LEU A 932 24.05 -33.84 10.10
N GLU A 933 25.17 -33.94 9.37
CA GLU A 933 25.50 -32.97 8.32
C GLU A 933 24.39 -32.95 7.24
N GLY A 934 23.94 -31.75 6.90
CA GLY A 934 22.83 -31.53 5.97
C GLY A 934 21.44 -31.51 6.62
N ASP A 935 21.29 -31.83 7.91
CA ASP A 935 19.99 -31.77 8.59
C ASP A 935 19.44 -30.33 8.65
N GLU A 936 18.14 -30.17 8.40
CA GLU A 936 17.42 -28.90 8.53
C GLU A 936 16.69 -28.84 9.88
N VAL A 937 17.35 -28.26 10.89
CA VAL A 937 16.86 -28.18 12.27
C VAL A 937 16.34 -26.79 12.63
N ASN A 938 15.47 -26.71 13.63
CA ASN A 938 14.99 -25.43 14.18
C ASN A 938 16.15 -24.72 14.91
N LYS A 939 16.32 -23.41 14.68
CA LYS A 939 17.32 -22.56 15.34
C LYS A 939 17.33 -22.71 16.86
N VAL A 940 16.17 -22.77 17.48
CA VAL A 940 16.03 -22.86 18.94
C VAL A 940 16.60 -24.18 19.46
N ILE A 941 16.30 -25.28 18.77
CA ILE A 941 16.81 -26.62 19.11
C ILE A 941 18.33 -26.66 18.91
N PHE A 942 18.81 -26.08 17.80
CA PHE A 942 20.24 -25.98 17.50
C PHE A 942 21.01 -25.21 18.59
N HIS A 943 20.53 -24.03 18.99
CA HIS A 943 21.16 -23.25 20.05
C HIS A 943 21.14 -23.95 21.40
N THR A 944 20.00 -24.54 21.78
CA THR A 944 19.85 -25.25 23.06
C THR A 944 20.81 -26.44 23.15
N GLU A 945 20.94 -27.22 22.08
CA GLU A 945 21.84 -28.38 22.07
C GLU A 945 23.31 -27.96 22.03
N ASN A 946 23.66 -26.91 21.28
CA ASN A 946 25.01 -26.37 21.29
C ASN A 946 25.40 -25.83 22.68
N GLU A 947 24.52 -25.09 23.35
CA GLU A 947 24.78 -24.63 24.73
C GLU A 947 25.02 -25.80 25.69
N ARG A 948 24.26 -26.88 25.55
CA ARG A 948 24.44 -28.10 26.34
C ARG A 948 25.80 -28.76 26.09
N ILE A 949 26.23 -28.88 24.83
CA ILE A 949 27.53 -29.47 24.48
C ILE A 949 28.69 -28.58 24.93
N ILE A 950 28.58 -27.26 24.76
CA ILE A 950 29.58 -26.29 25.24
C ILE A 950 29.73 -26.39 26.76
N ASN A 951 28.62 -26.46 27.50
CA ASN A 951 28.62 -26.65 28.96
C ASN A 951 29.21 -28.00 29.38
N SER A 952 29.17 -29.00 28.49
CA SER A 952 29.77 -30.33 28.68
C SER A 952 31.23 -30.39 28.22
N GLY A 953 31.78 -29.31 27.66
CA GLY A 953 33.16 -29.20 27.18
C GLY A 953 33.44 -29.81 25.80
N GLY A 954 32.41 -30.13 25.02
CA GLY A 954 32.54 -30.69 23.67
C GLY A 954 32.55 -29.63 22.56
N GLU A 955 32.77 -30.05 21.32
CA GLU A 955 32.72 -29.19 20.15
C GLU A 955 31.27 -28.97 19.67
N PRO A 956 30.76 -27.72 19.61
CA PRO A 956 29.41 -27.44 19.14
C PRO A 956 29.27 -27.66 17.63
N ALA A 957 28.04 -27.95 17.18
CA ALA A 957 27.73 -28.03 15.76
C ALA A 957 27.81 -26.67 15.08
N LYS A 958 28.20 -26.66 13.81
CA LYS A 958 28.17 -25.49 12.92
C LYS A 958 27.00 -25.62 11.97
N ALA A 959 26.34 -24.51 11.68
CA ALA A 959 25.20 -24.47 10.79
C ALA A 959 25.13 -23.16 10.03
N GLU A 960 24.48 -23.19 8.87
CA GLU A 960 24.18 -22.02 8.04
C GLU A 960 22.67 -21.79 8.01
N PRO A 961 22.20 -20.53 8.05
CA PRO A 961 20.79 -20.26 7.97
C PRO A 961 20.22 -20.57 6.59
N ILE A 962 18.96 -20.99 6.57
CA ILE A 962 18.25 -21.26 5.33
C ILE A 962 16.98 -20.42 5.24
N LEU A 963 16.74 -19.87 4.06
CA LEU A 963 15.47 -19.24 3.71
C LEU A 963 14.53 -20.29 3.12
N GLN A 964 13.36 -20.48 3.73
CA GLN A 964 12.34 -21.40 3.23
C GLN A 964 11.09 -20.64 2.81
N GLY A 965 10.52 -21.01 1.66
CA GLY A 965 9.20 -20.56 1.28
C GLY A 965 8.13 -21.02 2.26
N ILE A 966 7.07 -20.22 2.42
CA ILE A 966 5.98 -20.47 3.38
C ILE A 966 5.36 -21.87 3.24
N SER A 967 5.25 -22.42 2.02
CA SER A 967 4.72 -23.78 1.82
C SER A 967 5.62 -24.87 2.40
N LYS A 968 6.95 -24.71 2.27
CA LYS A 968 7.93 -25.66 2.82
C LYS A 968 8.04 -25.50 4.34
N ALA A 969 7.99 -24.26 4.83
CA ALA A 969 7.96 -23.97 6.27
C ALA A 969 6.74 -24.62 6.95
N ALA A 970 5.53 -24.47 6.39
CA ALA A 970 4.29 -25.07 6.93
C ALA A 970 4.30 -26.61 6.96
N LEU A 971 4.98 -27.26 6.01
CA LEU A 971 5.08 -28.73 5.97
C LEU A 971 6.11 -29.29 6.96
N THR A 972 7.02 -28.46 7.45
CA THR A 972 8.15 -28.88 8.28
C THR A 972 8.06 -28.36 9.72
N THR A 973 6.86 -27.97 10.14
CA THR A 973 6.54 -27.60 11.53
C THR A 973 6.78 -28.75 12.50
N GLU A 974 6.98 -28.42 13.78
CA GLU A 974 7.18 -29.41 14.82
C GLU A 974 5.93 -30.26 15.05
N SER A 975 4.74 -29.64 15.12
CA SER A 975 3.47 -30.36 15.20
C SER A 975 3.17 -31.08 13.88
N PHE A 976 3.08 -32.41 13.94
CA PHE A 976 2.66 -33.21 12.78
C PHE A 976 1.14 -33.14 12.57
N ILE A 977 0.36 -32.89 13.64
CA ILE A 977 -1.09 -32.71 13.59
C ILE A 977 -1.42 -31.46 12.76
N SER A 978 -0.74 -30.35 13.04
CA SER A 978 -0.89 -29.11 12.27
C SER A 978 -0.46 -29.31 10.81
N ALA A 979 0.74 -29.85 10.56
CA ALA A 979 1.25 -30.09 9.20
C ALA A 979 0.33 -30.99 8.37
N ALA A 980 -0.23 -32.05 8.97
CA ALA A 980 -1.14 -33.00 8.32
C ALA A 980 -2.43 -32.33 7.80
N SER A 981 -2.88 -31.26 8.47
CA SER A 981 -4.07 -30.50 8.07
C SER A 981 -3.82 -29.56 6.87
N PHE A 982 -2.56 -29.17 6.64
CA PHE A 982 -2.16 -28.26 5.57
C PHE A 982 -2.24 -28.92 4.20
N GLN A 983 -1.26 -29.76 3.82
CA GLN A 983 -1.17 -30.47 2.53
C GLN A 983 -0.34 -31.76 2.67
N GLN A 984 -0.37 -32.62 1.65
CA GLN A 984 0.41 -33.87 1.60
C GLN A 984 0.26 -34.74 2.86
N THR A 985 -0.96 -34.82 3.41
CA THR A 985 -1.28 -35.47 4.69
C THR A 985 -0.66 -36.87 4.81
N THR A 986 -0.70 -37.68 3.75
CA THR A 986 -0.09 -39.03 3.74
C THR A 986 1.41 -38.98 4.02
N ASN A 987 2.15 -38.11 3.33
CA ASN A 987 3.61 -37.98 3.50
C ASN A 987 3.97 -37.54 4.93
N VAL A 988 3.24 -36.57 5.49
CA VAL A 988 3.45 -36.09 6.86
C VAL A 988 3.19 -37.19 7.88
N LEU A 989 2.07 -37.91 7.75
CA LEU A 989 1.72 -38.97 8.69
C LEU A 989 2.65 -40.18 8.57
N THR A 990 3.08 -40.55 7.36
CA THR A 990 4.05 -41.64 7.17
C THR A 990 5.38 -41.30 7.84
N LYS A 991 5.90 -40.08 7.65
CA LYS A 991 7.13 -39.64 8.32
C LYS A 991 6.98 -39.66 9.83
N ALA A 992 5.89 -39.11 10.36
CA ALA A 992 5.62 -39.08 11.80
C ALA A 992 5.50 -40.49 12.40
N ALA A 993 4.88 -41.43 11.69
CA ALA A 993 4.75 -42.83 12.11
C ALA A 993 6.10 -43.55 12.10
N VAL A 994 6.92 -43.35 11.06
CA VAL A 994 8.27 -43.95 10.96
C VAL A 994 9.20 -43.43 12.05
N SER A 995 9.13 -42.13 12.36
CA SER A 995 9.96 -41.53 13.40
C SER A 995 9.40 -41.67 14.82
N GLY A 996 8.21 -42.28 15.00
CA GLY A 996 7.55 -42.36 16.31
C GLY A 996 7.31 -40.99 16.95
N LYS A 997 6.96 -39.97 16.16
CA LYS A 997 6.93 -38.57 16.62
C LYS A 997 5.80 -38.34 17.64
N CYS A 998 6.13 -37.70 18.76
CA CYS A 998 5.16 -37.22 19.75
C CYS A 998 4.85 -35.73 19.52
N ASP A 999 3.58 -35.34 19.65
CA ASP A 999 3.14 -33.95 19.55
C ASP A 999 2.86 -33.38 20.95
N ASN A 1000 3.35 -32.18 21.22
CA ASN A 1000 3.26 -31.53 22.53
C ASN A 1000 2.15 -30.46 22.60
N LEU A 1001 1.31 -30.33 21.57
CA LEU A 1001 0.12 -29.46 21.58
C LEU A 1001 0.42 -27.98 21.89
N LYS A 1002 1.54 -27.45 21.40
CA LYS A 1002 1.99 -26.09 21.72
C LYS A 1002 1.28 -24.99 20.93
N GLY A 1003 0.86 -25.27 19.69
CA GLY A 1003 0.20 -24.32 18.79
C GLY A 1003 -1.33 -24.38 18.85
N LEU A 1004 -1.98 -23.41 18.20
CA LEU A 1004 -3.43 -23.26 18.27
C LEU A 1004 -4.19 -24.38 17.54
N LYS A 1005 -3.70 -24.82 16.38
CA LYS A 1005 -4.48 -25.69 15.48
C LYS A 1005 -4.59 -27.11 15.99
N GLU A 1006 -3.53 -27.63 16.56
CA GLU A 1006 -3.50 -28.95 17.17
C GLU A 1006 -4.36 -29.02 18.44
N ASN A 1007 -4.62 -27.90 19.12
CA ASN A 1007 -5.59 -27.83 20.22
C ASN A 1007 -7.05 -27.69 19.73
N VAL A 1008 -7.27 -27.12 18.54
CA VAL A 1008 -8.61 -27.03 17.92
C VAL A 1008 -9.08 -28.37 17.35
N ILE A 1009 -8.15 -29.18 16.84
CA ILE A 1009 -8.39 -30.50 16.23
C ILE A 1009 -8.75 -31.52 17.31
#